data_AF-I6TX07-F1
#
_entry.id   AF-I6TX07-F1
#
_cell.length_a   1.000
_cell.length_b   1.000
_cell.length_c   1.000
_cell.angle_alpha   90.00
_cell.angle_beta   90.00
_cell.angle_gamma   90.00
#
_symmetry.space_group_name_H-M   'P 1'
#
loop_
_entity.id
_entity.type
_entity.pdbx_description
1 polymer ?
#
loop_
_entity_poly.entity_id
_entity_poly.type
_entity_poly.pdbx_seq_one_letter_code
_entity_poly.pdbx_strand_id
1 'polypeptide(L)'
;KLYDADDGRFPQGTSQDYINPVCLIKLVQLGMAKDDISWDDLIERAESVAALNKTDHNAACQRSSIILSLIDEKLKLKENQEELANKLKNICFLPFLTKPAGFSLPWYGNNFEHSVMFAANDLYTTDHQDTVCLMKPILNENSPSFKGCGPITLAVKDFLGLIKKPSVDLVISQLKELSKSFDGVTLYQENITNACYKYLHEEILQNEGTCEEVTKQFGMFNSILVENSYVDPAKVAFCLNFDSAPYLYQLPNKYRHSFRELFERSGVQRTFSVENFAAVLEAVKNDCGCGQLTEDNFQLCRRIISEGIWGLIRDKNQEFCQSKYGNILLPDTNLTLQAAKSLCYNDCPWIKVRDTSVKYCHSDIPREVAVKLGAVPKRHKALERYASNICFTTLGSEFGQKEKLASRIKSILNAYPSEKEMLKELLQNADDAKATEIYFVYDPRDHPTDRIFDDKWIPLQGPSLCVYNNQPFTEDDIRGIQNLGRGTKEGNPGKTGQYGIGFNSVYHITDCPSFISNNDILCIFDPHARYAPGSTSVSPGRMFRDLDADFRTQFSDVLNLYLGGHFKLNHSTMFRFPIRNTEMAKVSEISSVPASDRMVQNLLDKLRADGAELLMFLNHMEKISICEINKSTGELKVLYSVIAKITEGDRLKRKQFHASVIDSVTKKKPLPNIPVQQITYTMDIEDSEGNLTTWLVCNRSGFANMEDVSKSVISAHKNEDITLFPRGGVAACIS
;
A
#
# COMPACT_ATOMS: atom_id res chain seq x y z
N LYS A 1 -6.50 14.12 -79.21
CA LYS A 1 -5.42 14.53 -80.13
C LYS A 1 -4.62 15.65 -79.47
N LEU A 2 -3.34 15.87 -79.85
CA LEU A 2 -2.54 16.97 -79.28
C LEU A 2 -3.05 18.34 -79.75
N TYR A 3 -3.43 18.44 -81.01
CA TYR A 3 -4.09 19.61 -81.60
C TYR A 3 -5.42 19.21 -82.26
N ASP A 4 -6.36 20.15 -82.25
CA ASP A 4 -7.63 20.10 -82.96
C ASP A 4 -7.50 20.80 -84.32
N ALA A 5 -8.46 20.56 -85.23
CA ALA A 5 -8.40 21.13 -86.58
C ALA A 5 -8.42 22.67 -86.56
N ASP A 6 -9.14 23.23 -85.59
CA ASP A 6 -9.31 24.67 -85.38
C ASP A 6 -8.06 25.35 -84.80
N ASP A 7 -7.09 24.58 -84.28
CA ASP A 7 -5.80 25.14 -83.84
C ASP A 7 -4.93 25.63 -85.01
N GLY A 8 -5.25 25.25 -86.25
CA GLY A 8 -4.55 25.72 -87.45
C GLY A 8 -3.07 25.29 -87.54
N ARG A 9 -2.64 24.29 -86.76
CA ARG A 9 -1.22 23.86 -86.67
C ARG A 9 -0.78 22.88 -87.75
N PHE A 10 -1.73 22.28 -88.47
CA PHE A 10 -1.47 21.31 -89.53
C PHE A 10 -1.95 21.83 -90.88
N PRO A 11 -1.29 21.46 -92.00
CA PRO A 11 -1.73 21.85 -93.32
C PRO A 11 -3.10 21.23 -93.61
N GLN A 12 -4.08 22.05 -93.96
CA GLN A 12 -5.42 21.62 -94.37
C GLN A 12 -5.53 21.57 -95.89
N GLY A 13 -6.26 20.60 -96.43
CA GLY A 13 -6.49 20.47 -97.88
C GLY A 13 -6.65 19.02 -98.33
N THR A 14 -6.49 18.77 -99.62
CA THR A 14 -6.53 17.42 -100.21
C THR A 14 -5.13 16.94 -100.61
N SER A 15 -5.00 15.69 -101.06
CA SER A 15 -3.76 15.16 -101.65
C SER A 15 -3.33 15.89 -102.92
N GLN A 16 -4.19 16.76 -103.46
CA GLN A 16 -3.88 17.64 -104.60
C GLN A 16 -3.30 19.00 -104.18
N ASP A 17 -3.39 19.36 -102.89
CA ASP A 17 -2.99 20.67 -102.35
C ASP A 17 -1.86 20.57 -101.30
N TYR A 18 -2.09 21.07 -100.07
CA TYR A 18 -1.11 21.14 -98.99
C TYR A 18 -0.81 19.80 -98.29
N ILE A 19 -1.61 18.76 -98.53
CA ILE A 19 -1.35 17.39 -98.03
C ILE A 19 -0.53 16.57 -99.06
N ASN A 20 -0.21 17.14 -100.23
CA ASN A 20 0.67 16.51 -101.20
C ASN A 20 2.09 16.28 -100.58
N PRO A 21 2.68 15.07 -100.67
CA PRO A 21 4.00 14.78 -100.11
C PRO A 21 5.12 15.75 -100.54
N VAL A 22 5.07 16.24 -101.79
CA VAL A 22 6.03 17.24 -102.31
C VAL A 22 5.82 18.60 -101.66
N CYS A 23 4.56 19.00 -101.44
CA CYS A 23 4.22 20.24 -100.74
C CYS A 23 4.63 20.17 -99.27
N LEU A 24 4.42 19.03 -98.59
CA LEU A 24 4.85 18.82 -97.20
C LEU A 24 6.37 18.97 -97.05
N ILE A 25 7.18 18.43 -97.97
CA ILE A 25 8.64 18.62 -97.95
C ILE A 25 9.00 20.10 -98.08
N LYS A 26 8.34 20.84 -98.98
CA LYS A 26 8.56 22.29 -99.14
C LYS A 26 8.14 23.09 -97.90
N LEU A 27 7.04 22.72 -97.25
CA LEU A 27 6.59 23.37 -96.01
C LEU A 27 7.62 23.19 -94.88
N VAL A 28 8.21 22.00 -94.78
CA VAL A 28 9.31 21.75 -93.83
C VAL A 28 10.54 22.61 -94.17
N GLN A 29 10.90 22.74 -95.45
CA GLN A 29 11.97 23.66 -95.89
C GLN A 29 11.68 25.14 -95.57
N LEU A 30 10.40 25.53 -95.52
CA LEU A 30 9.95 26.87 -95.15
C LEU A 30 9.85 27.07 -93.63
N GLY A 31 10.23 26.07 -92.82
CA GLY A 31 10.29 26.17 -91.37
C GLY A 31 9.13 25.50 -90.62
N MET A 32 8.28 24.72 -91.30
CA MET A 32 7.26 23.92 -90.62
C MET A 32 7.91 22.79 -89.81
N ALA A 33 7.56 22.68 -88.53
CA ALA A 33 8.06 21.63 -87.65
C ALA A 33 7.68 20.23 -88.17
N LYS A 34 8.60 19.27 -88.02
CA LYS A 34 8.44 17.89 -88.48
C LYS A 34 9.03 16.94 -87.45
N ASP A 35 8.29 15.89 -87.12
CA ASP A 35 8.70 14.76 -86.28
C ASP A 35 9.06 15.10 -84.80
N ASP A 36 9.27 16.36 -84.43
CA ASP A 36 9.48 16.83 -83.05
C ASP A 36 8.69 18.11 -82.74
N ILE A 37 8.26 18.26 -81.50
CA ILE A 37 7.54 19.43 -80.97
C ILE A 37 8.46 20.22 -80.03
N SER A 38 8.41 21.56 -80.05
CA SER A 38 9.21 22.35 -79.11
C SER A 38 8.70 22.22 -77.66
N TRP A 39 9.56 22.49 -76.67
CA TRP A 39 9.14 22.51 -75.26
C TRP A 39 8.12 23.62 -74.98
N ASP A 40 8.21 24.76 -75.65
CA ASP A 40 7.24 25.86 -75.52
C ASP A 40 5.87 25.45 -76.08
N ASP A 41 5.83 24.76 -77.23
CA ASP A 41 4.58 24.23 -77.77
C ASP A 41 3.99 23.13 -76.87
N LEU A 42 4.82 22.28 -76.24
CA LEU A 42 4.34 21.30 -75.25
C LEU A 42 3.74 21.96 -74.01
N ILE A 43 4.38 23.00 -73.50
CA ILE A 43 3.90 23.79 -72.35
C ILE A 43 2.56 24.43 -72.68
N GLU A 44 2.45 25.10 -73.83
CA GLU A 44 1.21 25.72 -74.28
C GLU A 44 0.09 24.69 -74.44
N ARG A 45 0.42 23.50 -74.97
CA ARG A 45 -0.54 22.39 -75.04
C ARG A 45 -0.94 21.86 -73.67
N ALA A 46 -0.04 21.82 -72.69
CA ALA A 46 -0.38 21.46 -71.32
C ALA A 46 -1.33 22.49 -70.68
N GLU A 47 -1.10 23.80 -70.91
CA GLU A 47 -1.98 24.88 -70.43
C GLU A 47 -3.40 24.78 -71.02
N SER A 48 -3.52 24.29 -72.26
CA SER A 48 -4.83 24.09 -72.92
C SER A 48 -5.70 23.00 -72.28
N VAL A 49 -5.11 22.04 -71.54
CA VAL A 49 -5.82 20.86 -71.04
C VAL A 49 -6.92 21.23 -70.04
N ALA A 50 -6.67 22.16 -69.12
CA ALA A 50 -7.66 22.59 -68.14
C ALA A 50 -8.91 23.20 -68.81
N ALA A 51 -8.73 23.96 -69.89
CA ALA A 51 -9.83 24.53 -70.65
C ALA A 51 -10.60 23.46 -71.42
N LEU A 52 -9.89 22.53 -72.06
CA LEU A 52 -10.49 21.39 -72.77
C LEU A 52 -11.30 20.49 -71.84
N ASN A 53 -10.85 20.29 -70.61
CA ASN A 53 -11.53 19.43 -69.63
C ASN A 53 -12.93 19.94 -69.25
N LYS A 54 -13.21 21.24 -69.43
CA LYS A 54 -14.55 21.82 -69.19
C LYS A 54 -15.59 21.36 -70.21
N THR A 55 -15.16 20.97 -71.41
CA THR A 55 -16.04 20.59 -72.52
C THR A 55 -15.94 19.10 -72.86
N ASP A 56 -14.75 18.51 -72.82
CA ASP A 56 -14.51 17.09 -73.08
C ASP A 56 -13.38 16.51 -72.23
N HIS A 57 -13.77 15.80 -71.17
CA HIS A 57 -12.84 15.13 -70.26
C HIS A 57 -12.01 14.03 -70.94
N ASN A 58 -12.62 13.27 -71.86
CA ASN A 58 -11.94 12.16 -72.51
C ASN A 58 -10.84 12.64 -73.47
N ALA A 59 -11.10 13.75 -74.15
CA ALA A 59 -10.13 14.44 -74.99
C ALA A 59 -9.03 15.09 -74.15
N ALA A 60 -9.37 15.72 -73.03
CA ALA A 60 -8.40 16.31 -72.10
C ALA A 60 -7.43 15.26 -71.54
N CYS A 61 -7.93 14.15 -70.99
CA CYS A 61 -7.10 13.06 -70.50
C CYS A 61 -6.27 12.40 -71.61
N GLN A 62 -6.79 12.31 -72.83
CA GLN A 62 -5.99 11.83 -73.97
C GLN A 62 -4.87 12.81 -74.32
N ARG A 63 -5.13 14.12 -74.27
CA ARG A 63 -4.11 15.15 -74.50
C ARG A 63 -3.03 15.10 -73.43
N SER A 64 -3.40 14.97 -72.15
CA SER A 64 -2.45 14.75 -71.04
C SER A 64 -1.60 13.51 -71.27
N SER A 65 -2.21 12.39 -71.68
CA SER A 65 -1.50 11.15 -71.98
C SER A 65 -0.46 11.31 -73.11
N ILE A 66 -0.83 12.02 -74.19
CA ILE A 66 0.10 12.31 -75.29
C ILE A 66 1.24 13.22 -74.82
N ILE A 67 0.93 14.27 -74.05
CA ILE A 67 1.95 15.18 -73.49
C ILE A 67 2.93 14.40 -72.63
N LEU A 68 2.45 13.52 -71.74
CA LEU A 68 3.29 12.68 -70.88
C LEU A 68 4.19 11.74 -71.69
N SER A 69 3.66 11.15 -72.78
CA SER A 69 4.45 10.31 -73.70
C SER A 69 5.54 11.09 -74.42
N LEU A 70 5.25 12.32 -74.87
CA LEU A 70 6.23 13.17 -75.54
C LEU A 70 7.31 13.67 -74.58
N ILE A 71 6.95 13.96 -73.32
CA ILE A 71 7.93 14.23 -72.26
C ILE A 71 8.83 13.01 -72.06
N ASP A 72 8.28 11.80 -71.99
CA ASP A 72 9.09 10.57 -71.84
C ASP A 72 10.08 10.37 -73.00
N GLU A 73 9.65 10.61 -74.24
CA GLU A 73 10.52 10.56 -75.42
C GLU A 73 11.64 11.61 -75.36
N LYS A 74 11.31 12.85 -75.01
CA LYS A 74 12.30 13.93 -74.88
C LYS A 74 13.30 13.69 -73.75
N LEU A 75 12.88 13.13 -72.62
CA LEU A 75 13.78 12.80 -71.51
C LEU A 75 14.82 11.72 -71.88
N LYS A 76 14.50 10.80 -72.80
CA LYS A 76 15.46 9.80 -73.31
C LYS A 76 16.62 10.44 -74.07
N LEU A 77 16.44 11.63 -74.61
CA LEU A 77 17.45 12.39 -75.35
C LEU A 77 18.40 13.20 -74.43
N LYS A 78 18.21 13.12 -73.09
CA LYS A 78 19.09 13.69 -72.04
C LYS A 78 19.34 15.20 -72.13
N GLU A 79 18.30 15.99 -72.41
CA GLU A 79 18.37 17.45 -72.29
C GLU A 79 18.18 17.86 -70.81
N ASN A 80 19.11 18.64 -70.24
CA ASN A 80 18.96 19.17 -68.88
C ASN A 80 18.05 20.40 -68.90
N GLN A 81 16.88 20.34 -68.25
CA GLN A 81 15.81 21.34 -68.39
C GLN A 81 15.03 21.61 -67.11
N GLU A 82 15.73 21.97 -66.03
CA GLU A 82 15.11 22.27 -64.72
C GLU A 82 14.08 23.41 -64.77
N GLU A 83 14.31 24.46 -65.56
CA GLU A 83 13.38 25.60 -65.65
C GLU A 83 12.04 25.21 -66.30
N LEU A 84 12.09 24.37 -67.34
CA LEU A 84 10.90 23.88 -68.05
C LEU A 84 10.15 22.84 -67.20
N ALA A 85 10.86 22.01 -66.45
CA ALA A 85 10.27 21.14 -65.45
C ALA A 85 9.46 21.95 -64.42
N ASN A 86 9.99 23.06 -63.92
CA ASN A 86 9.30 23.91 -62.95
C ASN A 86 8.03 24.56 -63.53
N LYS A 87 8.00 24.90 -64.82
CA LYS A 87 6.77 25.38 -65.47
C LYS A 87 5.71 24.27 -65.53
N LEU A 88 6.08 23.11 -66.06
CA LEU A 88 5.16 21.96 -66.20
C LEU A 88 4.61 21.46 -64.87
N LYS A 89 5.41 21.49 -63.80
CA LYS A 89 4.99 21.09 -62.44
C LYS A 89 3.80 21.88 -61.89
N ASN A 90 3.62 23.13 -62.36
CA ASN A 90 2.60 24.07 -61.90
C ASN A 90 1.40 24.19 -62.84
N ILE A 91 1.42 23.52 -64.00
CA ILE A 91 0.32 23.56 -64.96
C ILE A 91 -0.73 22.51 -64.59
N CYS A 92 -1.99 22.92 -64.58
CA CYS A 92 -3.12 22.04 -64.27
C CYS A 92 -3.52 21.18 -65.47
N PHE A 93 -2.78 20.09 -65.74
CA PHE A 93 -3.07 19.19 -66.86
C PHE A 93 -3.25 17.72 -66.46
N LEU A 94 -3.22 17.39 -65.18
CA LEU A 94 -3.32 16.01 -64.69
C LEU A 94 -4.68 15.72 -64.05
N PRO A 95 -5.30 14.55 -64.34
CA PRO A 95 -6.56 14.14 -63.73
C PRO A 95 -6.33 13.55 -62.33
N PHE A 96 -7.38 13.55 -61.50
CA PHE A 96 -7.36 13.03 -60.12
C PHE A 96 -8.34 11.84 -59.97
N LEU A 97 -8.18 11.03 -58.93
CA LEU A 97 -9.07 9.92 -58.60
C LEU A 97 -10.27 10.44 -57.81
N THR A 98 -11.47 10.01 -58.19
CA THR A 98 -12.65 10.10 -57.33
C THR A 98 -12.74 8.88 -56.43
N LYS A 99 -13.62 8.98 -55.43
CA LYS A 99 -13.89 7.93 -54.45
C LYS A 99 -14.11 6.57 -55.13
N PRO A 100 -13.31 5.54 -54.77
CA PRO A 100 -13.50 4.20 -55.30
C PRO A 100 -14.89 3.63 -54.97
N ALA A 101 -15.43 2.79 -55.85
CA ALA A 101 -16.70 2.11 -55.61
C ALA A 101 -16.62 1.24 -54.35
N GLY A 102 -17.61 1.33 -53.46
CA GLY A 102 -17.65 0.58 -52.20
C GLY A 102 -16.80 1.15 -51.07
N PHE A 103 -16.07 2.25 -51.29
CA PHE A 103 -15.32 2.91 -50.24
C PHE A 103 -16.27 3.59 -49.24
N SER A 104 -16.13 3.32 -47.95
CA SER A 104 -17.03 3.83 -46.90
C SER A 104 -16.65 5.24 -46.43
N LEU A 105 -15.37 5.58 -46.47
CA LEU A 105 -14.83 6.81 -45.89
C LEU A 105 -14.98 8.05 -46.79
N PRO A 106 -14.81 9.26 -46.24
CA PRO A 106 -14.61 10.47 -47.04
C PRO A 106 -13.46 10.29 -48.05
N TRP A 107 -13.47 11.04 -49.13
CA TRP A 107 -12.41 11.00 -50.14
C TRP A 107 -12.16 12.40 -50.66
N TYR A 108 -10.94 12.92 -50.53
CA TYR A 108 -10.66 14.33 -50.80
C TYR A 108 -10.95 14.73 -52.25
N GLY A 109 -10.73 13.82 -53.20
CA GLY A 109 -11.04 14.06 -54.61
C GLY A 109 -12.51 14.40 -54.87
N ASN A 110 -13.45 13.93 -54.03
CA ASN A 110 -14.88 14.21 -54.22
C ASN A 110 -15.27 15.65 -53.89
N ASN A 111 -14.35 16.45 -53.33
CA ASN A 111 -14.55 17.88 -53.11
C ASN A 111 -14.43 18.69 -54.42
N PHE A 112 -14.06 18.06 -55.53
CA PHE A 112 -13.83 18.70 -56.81
C PHE A 112 -14.71 18.09 -57.90
N GLU A 113 -15.15 18.93 -58.83
CA GLU A 113 -15.87 18.49 -60.03
C GLU A 113 -14.92 17.80 -61.02
N HIS A 114 -15.46 16.91 -61.86
CA HIS A 114 -14.71 16.23 -62.92
C HIS A 114 -14.11 17.19 -63.97
N SER A 115 -14.60 18.43 -64.02
CA SER A 115 -14.10 19.52 -64.88
C SER A 115 -12.76 20.11 -64.40
N VAL A 116 -12.29 19.73 -63.21
CA VAL A 116 -11.02 20.20 -62.63
C VAL A 116 -9.84 19.31 -63.04
N MET A 117 -8.73 19.96 -63.38
CA MET A 117 -7.41 19.34 -63.55
C MET A 117 -6.46 19.90 -62.48
N PHE A 118 -5.44 19.13 -62.13
CA PHE A 118 -4.48 19.49 -61.10
C PHE A 118 -3.06 19.61 -61.65
N ALA A 119 -2.27 20.43 -60.96
CA ALA A 119 -0.84 20.50 -61.16
C ALA A 119 -0.15 19.28 -60.51
N ALA A 120 1.01 18.89 -61.03
CA ALA A 120 1.77 17.78 -60.45
C ALA A 120 2.18 18.06 -58.99
N ASN A 121 2.45 19.33 -58.66
CA ASN A 121 2.76 19.77 -57.30
C ASN A 121 1.62 19.56 -56.29
N ASP A 122 0.38 19.47 -56.73
CA ASP A 122 -0.78 19.32 -55.84
C ASP A 122 -1.26 17.87 -55.70
N LEU A 123 -0.76 16.95 -56.53
CA LEU A 123 -1.15 15.54 -56.56
C LEU A 123 -0.15 14.63 -55.86
N TYR A 124 -0.64 13.51 -55.34
CA TYR A 124 0.17 12.36 -54.94
C TYR A 124 -0.11 11.16 -55.84
N THR A 125 0.85 10.25 -55.96
CA THR A 125 0.64 8.98 -56.66
C THR A 125 -0.16 8.01 -55.79
N THR A 126 -0.62 6.91 -56.39
CA THR A 126 -1.34 5.84 -55.70
C THR A 126 -0.50 5.17 -54.60
N ASP A 127 0.83 5.30 -54.63
CA ASP A 127 1.73 4.74 -53.62
C ASP A 127 1.51 5.35 -52.23
N HIS A 128 1.06 6.60 -52.18
CA HIS A 128 0.75 7.33 -50.95
C HIS A 128 -0.76 7.46 -50.68
N GLN A 129 -1.60 6.78 -51.46
CA GLN A 129 -3.06 6.88 -51.37
C GLN A 129 -3.54 6.70 -49.93
N ASP A 130 -3.17 5.60 -49.28
CA ASP A 130 -3.63 5.27 -47.94
C ASP A 130 -3.04 6.18 -46.85
N THR A 131 -2.09 7.07 -47.19
CA THR A 131 -1.51 8.08 -46.28
C THR A 131 -2.02 9.50 -46.49
N VAL A 132 -2.72 9.80 -47.62
CA VAL A 132 -3.21 11.16 -47.92
C VAL A 132 -4.61 11.26 -48.55
N CYS A 133 -5.29 10.16 -48.88
CA CYS A 133 -6.58 10.15 -49.59
C CYS A 133 -7.71 10.96 -48.94
N LEU A 134 -7.68 11.22 -47.63
CA LEU A 134 -8.66 12.08 -46.96
C LEU A 134 -8.31 13.57 -47.05
N MET A 135 -7.06 13.90 -47.39
CA MET A 135 -6.50 15.25 -47.27
C MET A 135 -6.02 15.86 -48.59
N LYS A 136 -5.63 15.04 -49.58
CA LYS A 136 -5.05 15.48 -50.85
C LYS A 136 -5.57 14.65 -52.04
N PRO A 137 -5.62 15.25 -53.25
CA PRO A 137 -6.03 14.54 -54.45
C PRO A 137 -4.94 13.54 -54.89
N ILE A 138 -5.39 12.38 -55.37
CA ILE A 138 -4.51 11.31 -55.88
C ILE A 138 -4.57 11.32 -57.40
N LEU A 139 -3.44 11.19 -58.08
CA LEU A 139 -3.34 11.12 -59.53
C LEU A 139 -4.14 9.94 -60.11
N ASN A 140 -4.96 10.21 -61.14
CA ASN A 140 -5.65 9.16 -61.89
C ASN A 140 -4.84 8.75 -63.12
N GLU A 141 -4.04 7.70 -62.97
CA GLU A 141 -3.36 7.06 -64.11
C GLU A 141 -4.37 6.20 -64.90
N ASN A 142 -5.00 5.22 -64.24
CA ASN A 142 -5.92 4.27 -64.88
C ASN A 142 -7.06 3.85 -63.93
N SER A 143 -8.01 4.75 -63.67
CA SER A 143 -9.21 4.43 -62.89
C SER A 143 -10.30 3.75 -63.73
N PRO A 144 -11.02 2.76 -63.18
CA PRO A 144 -12.21 2.21 -63.82
C PRO A 144 -13.42 3.17 -63.79
N SER A 145 -13.42 4.16 -62.90
CA SER A 145 -14.57 5.06 -62.71
C SER A 145 -14.69 6.13 -63.80
N PHE A 146 -13.57 6.67 -64.28
CA PHE A 146 -13.50 7.61 -65.40
C PHE A 146 -12.05 7.76 -65.89
N LYS A 147 -11.89 8.18 -67.16
CA LYS A 147 -10.63 8.09 -67.90
C LYS A 147 -9.48 8.86 -67.24
N GLY A 148 -8.39 8.17 -66.92
CA GLY A 148 -7.15 8.77 -66.43
C GLY A 148 -6.19 9.21 -67.53
N CYS A 149 -5.00 9.65 -67.13
CA CYS A 149 -3.93 10.09 -68.05
C CYS A 149 -3.08 8.94 -68.64
N GLY A 150 -3.38 7.69 -68.30
CA GLY A 150 -2.60 6.53 -68.68
C GLY A 150 -1.41 6.28 -67.75
N PRO A 151 -0.66 5.18 -67.96
CA PRO A 151 0.51 4.86 -67.16
C PRO A 151 1.62 5.89 -67.37
N ILE A 152 2.27 6.31 -66.28
CA ILE A 152 3.38 7.27 -66.32
C ILE A 152 4.69 6.55 -65.95
N THR A 153 5.75 6.77 -66.74
CA THR A 153 7.08 6.21 -66.47
C THR A 153 7.72 6.87 -65.24
N LEU A 154 8.66 6.16 -64.60
CA LEU A 154 9.35 6.69 -63.42
C LEU A 154 10.13 7.98 -63.74
N ALA A 155 10.73 8.07 -64.93
CA ALA A 155 11.46 9.25 -65.39
C ALA A 155 10.55 10.48 -65.49
N VAL A 156 9.33 10.33 -66.02
CA VAL A 156 8.35 11.42 -66.10
C VAL A 156 7.81 11.77 -64.71
N LYS A 157 7.57 10.78 -63.83
CA LYS A 157 7.16 11.04 -62.44
C LYS A 157 8.21 11.86 -61.69
N ASP A 158 9.49 11.54 -61.86
CA ASP A 158 10.60 12.29 -61.26
C ASP A 158 10.69 13.72 -61.82
N PHE A 159 10.66 13.84 -63.15
CA PHE A 159 10.69 15.11 -63.86
C PHE A 159 9.56 16.07 -63.43
N LEU A 160 8.34 15.55 -63.25
CA LEU A 160 7.17 16.31 -62.78
C LEU A 160 7.09 16.44 -61.25
N GLY A 161 8.06 15.94 -60.49
CA GLY A 161 8.03 16.03 -59.02
C GLY A 161 6.89 15.27 -58.35
N LEU A 162 6.36 14.24 -59.02
CA LEU A 162 5.33 13.35 -58.48
C LEU A 162 5.92 12.31 -57.51
N ILE A 163 7.23 12.03 -57.61
CA ILE A 163 7.97 11.21 -56.64
C ILE A 163 8.28 12.08 -55.42
N LYS A 164 7.26 12.28 -54.57
CA LYS A 164 7.39 13.04 -53.33
C LYS A 164 6.74 12.31 -52.17
N LYS A 165 7.39 12.35 -51.03
CA LYS A 165 6.84 11.85 -49.77
C LYS A 165 5.87 12.88 -49.16
N PRO A 166 4.78 12.44 -48.51
CA PRO A 166 3.90 13.34 -47.76
C PRO A 166 4.61 13.91 -46.53
N SER A 167 4.24 15.11 -46.09
CA SER A 167 4.77 15.62 -44.82
C SER A 167 4.17 14.84 -43.64
N VAL A 168 4.91 14.77 -42.53
CA VAL A 168 4.45 14.12 -41.29
C VAL A 168 3.15 14.74 -40.79
N ASP A 169 3.04 16.07 -40.79
CA ASP A 169 1.82 16.78 -40.40
C ASP A 169 0.60 16.40 -41.24
N LEU A 170 0.81 16.14 -42.54
CA LEU A 170 -0.26 15.74 -43.44
C LEU A 170 -0.80 14.34 -43.07
N VAL A 171 0.11 13.40 -42.79
CA VAL A 171 -0.27 12.03 -42.41
C VAL A 171 -0.94 12.00 -41.03
N ILE A 172 -0.46 12.80 -40.06
CA ILE A 172 -1.12 12.94 -38.76
C ILE A 172 -2.50 13.58 -38.92
N SER A 173 -2.63 14.61 -39.75
CA SER A 173 -3.93 15.24 -40.04
C SER A 173 -4.91 14.25 -40.66
N GLN A 174 -4.45 13.38 -41.57
CA GLN A 174 -5.28 12.30 -42.10
C GLN A 174 -5.73 11.35 -40.99
N LEU A 175 -4.83 10.88 -40.13
CA LEU A 175 -5.18 9.97 -39.03
C LEU A 175 -6.17 10.62 -38.05
N LYS A 176 -6.01 11.91 -37.79
CA LYS A 176 -6.92 12.70 -36.95
C LYS A 176 -8.30 12.88 -37.59
N GLU A 177 -8.39 12.97 -38.91
CA GLU A 177 -9.68 13.00 -39.61
C GLU A 177 -10.34 11.61 -39.59
N LEU A 178 -9.53 10.55 -39.78
CA LEU A 178 -9.99 9.17 -39.73
C LEU A 178 -10.56 8.79 -38.35
N SER A 179 -9.98 9.30 -37.26
CA SER A 179 -10.45 9.00 -35.90
C SER A 179 -11.77 9.65 -35.51
N LYS A 180 -12.28 10.60 -36.33
CA LYS A 180 -13.62 11.20 -36.17
C LYS A 180 -14.73 10.41 -36.85
N SER A 181 -14.40 9.35 -37.60
CA SER A 181 -15.40 8.51 -38.29
C SER A 181 -16.00 7.50 -37.31
N PHE A 182 -17.30 7.61 -37.01
CA PHE A 182 -17.97 6.88 -35.92
C PHE A 182 -18.82 5.66 -36.34
N ASP A 183 -18.97 5.35 -37.63
CA ASP A 183 -19.80 4.23 -38.12
C ASP A 183 -19.03 2.89 -38.14
N GLY A 184 -18.55 2.45 -36.97
CA GLY A 184 -17.75 1.23 -36.83
C GLY A 184 -16.42 1.30 -37.60
N VAL A 185 -15.54 0.31 -37.39
CA VAL A 185 -14.25 0.25 -38.08
C VAL A 185 -14.38 -0.70 -39.28
N THR A 186 -14.30 -0.13 -40.47
CA THR A 186 -14.26 -0.84 -41.75
C THR A 186 -12.84 -1.29 -42.09
N LEU A 187 -12.71 -2.29 -42.96
CA LEU A 187 -11.40 -2.75 -43.45
C LEU A 187 -10.55 -1.62 -44.04
N TYR A 188 -11.19 -0.62 -44.68
CA TYR A 188 -10.51 0.57 -45.19
C TYR A 188 -9.93 1.43 -44.06
N GLN A 189 -10.66 1.64 -42.96
CA GLN A 189 -10.14 2.35 -41.79
C GLN A 189 -8.93 1.64 -41.19
N GLU A 190 -8.97 0.31 -41.06
CA GLU A 190 -7.83 -0.46 -40.56
C GLU A 190 -6.61 -0.34 -41.48
N ASN A 191 -6.79 -0.46 -42.79
CA ASN A 191 -5.72 -0.37 -43.78
C ASN A 191 -5.06 1.00 -43.79
N ILE A 192 -5.85 2.08 -43.83
CA ILE A 192 -5.38 3.46 -43.80
C ILE A 192 -4.65 3.74 -42.47
N THR A 193 -5.23 3.31 -41.35
CA THR A 193 -4.60 3.45 -40.03
C THR A 193 -3.24 2.76 -40.00
N ASN A 194 -3.16 1.52 -40.51
CA ASN A 194 -1.93 0.75 -40.55
C ASN A 194 -0.89 1.39 -41.49
N ALA A 195 -1.31 1.93 -42.63
CA ALA A 195 -0.43 2.67 -43.53
C ALA A 195 0.11 3.95 -42.88
N CYS A 196 -0.74 4.72 -42.19
CA CYS A 196 -0.32 5.89 -41.42
C CYS A 196 0.67 5.51 -40.30
N TYR A 197 0.39 4.47 -39.51
CA TYR A 197 1.31 4.01 -38.46
C TYR A 197 2.64 3.55 -39.02
N LYS A 198 2.64 2.79 -40.12
CA LYS A 198 3.86 2.36 -40.80
C LYS A 198 4.68 3.56 -41.25
N TYR A 199 4.05 4.52 -41.92
CA TYR A 199 4.73 5.73 -42.39
C TYR A 199 5.36 6.52 -41.24
N LEU A 200 4.58 6.81 -40.20
CA LEU A 200 5.06 7.56 -39.05
C LEU A 200 6.17 6.81 -38.31
N HIS A 201 6.04 5.49 -38.16
CA HIS A 201 7.09 4.66 -37.56
C HIS A 201 8.41 4.72 -38.36
N GLU A 202 8.36 4.69 -39.69
CA GLU A 202 9.56 4.83 -40.54
C GLU A 202 10.17 6.24 -40.44
N GLU A 203 9.37 7.29 -40.28
CA GLU A 203 9.85 8.68 -40.19
C GLU A 203 10.43 9.02 -38.82
N ILE A 204 9.86 8.54 -37.70
CA ILE A 204 10.44 8.76 -36.36
C ILE A 204 11.81 8.08 -36.19
N LEU A 205 12.10 7.02 -36.96
CA LEU A 205 13.38 6.31 -36.91
C LEU A 205 14.48 7.06 -37.68
N GLN A 206 14.12 7.99 -38.56
CA GLN A 206 15.07 8.73 -39.39
C GLN A 206 15.59 10.01 -38.72
N ASN A 207 14.75 10.70 -37.93
CA ASN A 207 15.10 12.00 -37.34
C ASN A 207 14.46 12.19 -35.95
N GLU A 208 15.29 12.56 -34.97
CA GLU A 208 14.87 12.81 -33.59
C GLU A 208 13.92 14.02 -33.47
N GLY A 209 14.13 15.09 -34.22
CA GLY A 209 13.23 16.26 -34.22
C GLY A 209 11.84 15.92 -34.77
N THR A 210 11.76 15.01 -35.75
CA THR A 210 10.50 14.47 -36.26
C THR A 210 9.82 13.58 -35.21
N CYS A 211 10.59 12.79 -34.47
CA CYS A 211 10.07 11.97 -33.38
C CYS A 211 9.37 12.80 -32.29
N GLU A 212 9.97 13.92 -31.88
CA GLU A 212 9.35 14.83 -30.90
C GLU A 212 8.03 15.41 -31.39
N GLU A 213 7.98 15.86 -32.65
CA GLU A 213 6.76 16.44 -33.24
C GLU A 213 5.65 15.40 -33.39
N VAL A 214 5.98 14.20 -33.91
CA VAL A 214 5.01 13.09 -34.01
C VAL A 214 4.45 12.75 -32.65
N THR A 215 5.32 12.55 -31.67
CA THR A 215 4.95 12.16 -30.29
C THR A 215 3.98 13.18 -29.68
N LYS A 216 4.30 14.47 -29.81
CA LYS A 216 3.47 15.55 -29.29
C LYS A 216 2.09 15.56 -29.94
N GLN A 217 2.01 15.49 -31.28
CA GLN A 217 0.73 15.53 -31.98
C GLN A 217 -0.10 14.24 -31.77
N PHE A 218 0.54 13.07 -31.66
CA PHE A 218 -0.14 11.80 -31.42
C PHE A 218 -0.89 11.75 -30.09
N GLY A 219 -0.38 12.46 -29.08
CA GLY A 219 -1.02 12.59 -27.76
C GLY A 219 -2.17 13.61 -27.70
N MET A 220 -2.40 14.41 -28.76
CA MET A 220 -3.43 15.47 -28.76
C MET A 220 -4.83 14.97 -29.15
N PHE A 221 -4.96 13.71 -29.55
CA PHE A 221 -6.23 13.11 -29.97
C PHE A 221 -6.22 11.60 -29.73
N ASN A 222 -7.39 10.98 -29.82
CA ASN A 222 -7.49 9.52 -29.78
C ASN A 222 -6.86 8.93 -31.05
N SER A 223 -5.62 8.48 -30.93
CA SER A 223 -4.77 8.11 -32.06
C SER A 223 -4.54 6.62 -32.18
N ILE A 224 -4.86 5.82 -31.16
CA ILE A 224 -4.62 4.37 -31.14
C ILE A 224 -5.91 3.62 -31.46
N LEU A 225 -5.90 2.85 -32.55
CA LEU A 225 -7.01 1.98 -32.91
C LEU A 225 -6.98 0.70 -32.06
N VAL A 226 -7.96 0.54 -31.19
CA VAL A 226 -8.18 -0.67 -30.38
C VAL A 226 -9.58 -1.20 -30.66
N GLU A 227 -9.65 -2.45 -31.13
CA GLU A 227 -10.88 -3.10 -31.58
C GLU A 227 -11.61 -2.22 -32.62
N ASN A 228 -12.74 -1.62 -32.22
CA ASN A 228 -13.60 -0.81 -33.09
C ASN A 228 -13.57 0.69 -32.74
N SER A 229 -12.59 1.15 -31.96
CA SER A 229 -12.54 2.54 -31.51
C SER A 229 -11.13 3.10 -31.45
N TYR A 230 -11.01 4.43 -31.64
CA TYR A 230 -9.77 5.13 -31.37
C TYR A 230 -9.75 5.59 -29.92
N VAL A 231 -8.66 5.27 -29.22
CA VAL A 231 -8.46 5.59 -27.81
C VAL A 231 -7.20 6.42 -27.60
N ASP A 232 -7.18 7.15 -26.50
CA ASP A 232 -6.04 7.94 -26.04
C ASP A 232 -4.83 7.02 -25.76
N PRO A 233 -3.61 7.33 -26.27
CA PRO A 233 -2.39 6.56 -25.99
C PRO A 233 -2.15 6.28 -24.51
N ALA A 234 -2.47 7.21 -23.61
CA ALA A 234 -2.27 7.06 -22.17
C ALA A 234 -3.17 5.98 -21.54
N LYS A 235 -4.28 5.61 -22.19
CA LYS A 235 -5.18 4.52 -21.79
C LYS A 235 -4.78 3.16 -22.36
N VAL A 236 -3.69 3.07 -23.11
CA VAL A 236 -3.23 1.83 -23.74
C VAL A 236 -1.91 1.38 -23.10
N ALA A 237 -1.81 0.08 -22.84
CA ALA A 237 -0.55 -0.53 -22.44
C ALA A 237 -0.12 -1.68 -23.35
N PHE A 238 1.19 -1.88 -23.49
CA PHE A 238 1.75 -3.03 -24.18
C PHE A 238 1.31 -4.33 -23.52
N CYS A 239 1.34 -4.42 -22.20
CA CYS A 239 0.94 -5.60 -21.44
C CYS A 239 -0.15 -5.25 -20.42
N LEU A 240 -1.28 -5.94 -20.53
CA LEU A 240 -2.39 -5.93 -19.58
C LEU A 240 -2.92 -7.37 -19.52
N ASN A 241 -3.15 -7.91 -18.31
CA ASN A 241 -3.41 -9.34 -18.14
C ASN A 241 -4.89 -9.72 -18.15
N PHE A 242 -5.78 -8.72 -18.17
CA PHE A 242 -7.22 -8.90 -18.09
C PHE A 242 -7.93 -7.77 -18.85
N ASP A 243 -9.20 -7.98 -19.20
CA ASP A 243 -10.00 -6.94 -19.85
C ASP A 243 -10.46 -5.88 -18.85
N SER A 244 -10.24 -4.61 -19.21
CA SER A 244 -10.62 -3.43 -18.44
C SER A 244 -11.25 -2.33 -19.30
N ALA A 245 -11.77 -2.69 -20.48
CA ALA A 245 -12.57 -1.79 -21.28
C ALA A 245 -13.81 -1.33 -20.48
N PRO A 246 -14.29 -0.09 -20.65
CA PRO A 246 -13.79 0.94 -21.57
C PRO A 246 -12.69 1.86 -20.99
N TYR A 247 -12.15 1.56 -19.80
CA TYR A 247 -11.28 2.47 -19.07
C TYR A 247 -9.81 2.37 -19.47
N LEU A 248 -9.29 1.15 -19.57
CA LEU A 248 -7.90 0.85 -19.96
C LEU A 248 -7.88 -0.30 -20.96
N TYR A 249 -6.93 -0.25 -21.89
CA TYR A 249 -6.86 -1.15 -23.04
C TYR A 249 -5.48 -1.78 -23.19
N GLN A 250 -5.46 -2.97 -23.77
CA GLN A 250 -4.24 -3.62 -24.24
C GLN A 250 -3.98 -3.25 -25.71
N LEU A 251 -2.73 -2.91 -26.04
CA LEU A 251 -2.33 -2.67 -27.42
C LEU A 251 -2.55 -3.95 -28.27
N PRO A 252 -3.25 -3.87 -29.41
CA PRO A 252 -3.49 -5.01 -30.28
C PRO A 252 -2.19 -5.72 -30.70
N ASN A 253 -2.22 -7.06 -30.72
CA ASN A 253 -1.04 -7.88 -31.01
C ASN A 253 -0.38 -7.55 -32.36
N LYS A 254 -1.18 -7.18 -33.37
CA LYS A 254 -0.69 -6.76 -34.70
C LYS A 254 0.27 -5.56 -34.67
N TYR A 255 0.16 -4.73 -33.64
CA TYR A 255 0.90 -3.47 -33.50
C TYR A 255 2.09 -3.56 -32.56
N ARG A 256 2.07 -4.50 -31.59
CA ARG A 256 3.09 -4.64 -30.54
C ARG A 256 4.52 -4.75 -31.05
N HIS A 257 4.73 -5.46 -32.16
CA HIS A 257 6.06 -5.65 -32.74
C HIS A 257 6.32 -4.73 -33.92
N SER A 258 5.30 -4.47 -34.75
CA SER A 258 5.43 -3.77 -36.02
C SER A 258 5.75 -2.28 -35.87
N PHE A 259 5.21 -1.62 -34.82
CA PHE A 259 5.35 -0.17 -34.62
C PHE A 259 5.72 0.19 -33.18
N ARG A 260 6.54 -0.65 -32.55
CA ARG A 260 6.84 -0.56 -31.12
C ARG A 260 7.37 0.81 -30.70
N GLU A 261 8.37 1.34 -31.42
CA GLU A 261 8.99 2.62 -31.09
C GLU A 261 7.99 3.77 -31.18
N LEU A 262 7.08 3.74 -32.17
CA LEU A 262 6.04 4.77 -32.32
C LEU A 262 5.15 4.82 -31.08
N PHE A 263 4.66 3.68 -30.62
CA PHE A 263 3.76 3.62 -29.47
C PHE A 263 4.48 3.87 -28.13
N GLU A 264 5.68 3.33 -27.92
CA GLU A 264 6.47 3.61 -26.69
C GLU A 264 6.75 5.11 -26.55
N ARG A 265 7.04 5.81 -27.66
CA ARG A 265 7.29 7.26 -27.64
C ARG A 265 6.01 8.08 -27.52
N SER A 266 4.90 7.64 -28.14
CA SER A 266 3.61 8.35 -28.17
C SER A 266 2.79 8.26 -26.88
N GLY A 267 3.34 7.72 -25.80
CA GLY A 267 2.67 7.67 -24.49
C GLY A 267 1.96 6.35 -24.16
N VAL A 268 2.06 5.33 -25.02
CA VAL A 268 1.56 3.97 -24.70
C VAL A 268 2.46 3.36 -23.63
N GLN A 269 1.87 2.99 -22.49
CA GLN A 269 2.64 2.52 -21.35
C GLN A 269 3.12 1.08 -21.55
N ARG A 270 4.25 0.69 -20.96
CA ARG A 270 4.66 -0.74 -20.98
C ARG A 270 3.69 -1.61 -20.17
N THR A 271 3.36 -1.16 -18.97
CA THR A 271 2.40 -1.72 -18.03
C THR A 271 1.81 -0.58 -17.22
N PHE A 272 0.54 -0.67 -16.82
CA PHE A 272 -0.08 0.35 -15.98
C PHE A 272 0.47 0.36 -14.55
N SER A 273 0.46 1.55 -13.93
CA SER A 273 0.81 1.72 -12.52
C SER A 273 -0.39 1.48 -11.59
N VAL A 274 -0.12 1.42 -10.28
CA VAL A 274 -1.18 1.33 -9.25
C VAL A 274 -2.10 2.55 -9.32
N GLU A 275 -1.54 3.72 -9.60
CA GLU A 275 -2.27 4.98 -9.73
C GLU A 275 -3.22 4.98 -10.95
N ASN A 276 -2.82 4.36 -12.07
CA ASN A 276 -3.73 4.19 -13.21
C ASN A 276 -4.93 3.30 -12.84
N PHE A 277 -4.68 2.18 -12.16
CA PHE A 277 -5.76 1.29 -11.69
C PHE A 277 -6.65 1.96 -10.64
N ALA A 278 -6.08 2.76 -9.73
CA ALA A 278 -6.84 3.53 -8.76
C ALA A 278 -7.77 4.55 -9.44
N ALA A 279 -7.29 5.23 -10.50
CA ALA A 279 -8.10 6.15 -11.28
C ALA A 279 -9.29 5.47 -11.97
N VAL A 280 -9.16 4.20 -12.38
CA VAL A 280 -10.29 3.40 -12.89
C VAL A 280 -11.36 3.21 -11.81
N LEU A 281 -10.95 2.84 -10.59
CA LEU A 281 -11.90 2.67 -9.47
C LEU A 281 -12.59 3.99 -9.11
N GLU A 282 -11.89 5.12 -9.19
CA GLU A 282 -12.48 6.45 -9.02
C GLU A 282 -13.47 6.80 -10.14
N ALA A 283 -13.13 6.50 -11.40
CA ALA A 283 -14.03 6.72 -12.53
C ALA A 283 -15.31 5.88 -12.42
N VAL A 284 -15.18 4.58 -12.12
CA VAL A 284 -16.33 3.68 -11.88
C VAL A 284 -17.22 4.20 -10.74
N LYS A 285 -16.60 4.69 -9.65
CA LYS A 285 -17.35 5.30 -8.54
C LYS A 285 -18.11 6.55 -8.99
N ASN A 286 -17.49 7.42 -9.78
CA ASN A 286 -18.14 8.63 -10.29
C ASN A 286 -19.29 8.30 -11.24
N ASP A 287 -19.13 7.31 -12.10
CA ASP A 287 -20.17 6.85 -13.04
C ASP A 287 -21.37 6.24 -12.30
N CYS A 288 -21.14 5.56 -11.17
CA CYS A 288 -22.20 5.01 -10.32
C CYS A 288 -22.82 6.04 -9.35
N GLY A 289 -22.16 7.19 -9.15
CA GLY A 289 -22.57 8.24 -8.21
C GLY A 289 -22.71 7.72 -6.77
N CYS A 290 -23.92 7.82 -6.21
CA CYS A 290 -24.26 7.29 -4.88
C CYS A 290 -24.92 5.89 -4.92
N GLY A 291 -25.03 5.28 -6.10
CA GLY A 291 -25.66 3.98 -6.30
C GLY A 291 -24.75 2.79 -5.97
N GLN A 292 -25.34 1.59 -6.01
CA GLN A 292 -24.59 0.32 -5.92
C GLN A 292 -23.93 0.02 -7.27
N LEU A 293 -22.78 -0.65 -7.24
CA LEU A 293 -22.12 -1.18 -8.43
C LEU A 293 -23.04 -2.19 -9.11
N THR A 294 -23.11 -2.14 -10.44
CA THR A 294 -23.64 -3.25 -11.24
C THR A 294 -22.70 -4.44 -11.15
N GLU A 295 -23.20 -5.64 -11.46
CA GLU A 295 -22.37 -6.86 -11.44
C GLU A 295 -21.14 -6.74 -12.34
N ASP A 296 -21.30 -6.19 -13.55
CA ASP A 296 -20.19 -5.99 -14.49
C ASP A 296 -19.13 -5.03 -13.92
N ASN A 297 -19.56 -3.90 -13.33
CA ASN A 297 -18.64 -2.94 -12.71
C ASN A 297 -17.96 -3.52 -11.47
N PHE A 298 -18.66 -4.35 -10.69
CA PHE A 298 -18.07 -5.05 -9.56
C PHE A 298 -17.00 -6.06 -10.01
N GLN A 299 -17.28 -6.87 -11.04
CA GLN A 299 -16.30 -7.82 -11.59
C GLN A 299 -15.07 -7.09 -12.16
N LEU A 300 -15.27 -5.95 -12.82
CA LEU A 300 -14.17 -5.09 -13.26
C LEU A 300 -13.34 -4.60 -12.07
N CYS A 301 -13.97 -4.02 -11.05
CA CYS A 301 -13.27 -3.56 -9.84
C CYS A 301 -12.48 -4.70 -9.18
N ARG A 302 -13.09 -5.88 -9.08
CA ARG A 302 -12.46 -7.07 -8.51
C ARG A 302 -11.19 -7.45 -9.27
N ARG A 303 -11.22 -7.52 -10.60
CA ARG A 303 -10.03 -7.81 -11.44
C ARG A 303 -8.96 -6.73 -11.31
N ILE A 304 -9.36 -5.45 -11.35
CA ILE A 304 -8.45 -4.31 -11.15
C ILE A 304 -7.71 -4.44 -9.81
N ILE A 305 -8.41 -4.81 -8.73
CA ILE A 305 -7.83 -4.95 -7.39
C ILE A 305 -6.95 -6.20 -7.29
N SER A 306 -7.47 -7.37 -7.69
CA SER A 306 -6.85 -8.68 -7.42
C SER A 306 -5.80 -9.10 -8.44
N GLU A 307 -5.86 -8.60 -9.67
CA GLU A 307 -4.88 -8.90 -10.72
C GLU A 307 -3.98 -7.71 -11.03
N GLY A 308 -4.56 -6.50 -11.09
CA GLY A 308 -3.81 -5.26 -11.38
C GLY A 308 -3.04 -4.74 -10.17
N ILE A 309 -3.74 -4.22 -9.16
CA ILE A 309 -3.14 -3.58 -7.99
C ILE A 309 -2.32 -4.58 -7.18
N TRP A 310 -2.89 -5.76 -6.87
CA TRP A 310 -2.20 -6.79 -6.10
C TRP A 310 -0.89 -7.23 -6.75
N GLY A 311 -0.87 -7.44 -8.07
CA GLY A 311 0.35 -7.80 -8.81
C GLY A 311 1.50 -6.80 -8.64
N LEU A 312 1.20 -5.53 -8.39
CA LEU A 312 2.18 -4.44 -8.23
C LEU A 312 2.56 -4.14 -6.77
N ILE A 313 1.79 -4.61 -5.79
CA ILE A 313 2.03 -4.34 -4.36
C ILE A 313 2.36 -5.58 -3.53
N ARG A 314 2.16 -6.79 -4.07
CA ARG A 314 2.38 -8.06 -3.35
C ARG A 314 3.73 -8.11 -2.65
N ASP A 315 4.80 -7.73 -3.34
CA ASP A 315 6.18 -7.86 -2.85
C ASP A 315 6.68 -6.60 -2.10
N LYS A 316 5.84 -5.56 -1.96
CA LYS A 316 6.18 -4.30 -1.25
C LYS A 316 5.95 -4.42 0.26
N ASN A 317 6.59 -3.57 1.06
CA ASN A 317 6.35 -3.49 2.51
C ASN A 317 4.92 -2.98 2.82
N GLN A 318 4.28 -3.53 3.85
CA GLN A 318 2.94 -3.15 4.31
C GLN A 318 2.85 -1.67 4.74
N GLU A 319 3.80 -1.16 5.52
CA GLU A 319 3.80 0.23 5.98
C GLU A 319 3.84 1.23 4.80
N PHE A 320 4.67 0.92 3.80
CA PHE A 320 4.74 1.70 2.57
C PHE A 320 3.40 1.70 1.82
N CYS A 321 2.76 0.54 1.70
CA CYS A 321 1.48 0.41 1.00
C CYS A 321 0.36 1.16 1.73
N GLN A 322 0.28 1.08 3.05
CA GLN A 322 -0.75 1.79 3.82
C GLN A 322 -0.59 3.31 3.77
N SER A 323 0.66 3.80 3.78
CA SER A 323 0.98 5.22 3.66
C SER A 323 0.66 5.76 2.26
N LYS A 324 1.16 5.10 1.22
CA LYS A 324 1.03 5.58 -0.17
C LYS A 324 -0.31 5.24 -0.82
N TYR A 325 -0.86 4.05 -0.56
CA TYR A 325 -2.00 3.48 -1.28
C TYR A 325 -3.25 3.28 -0.44
N GLY A 326 -3.25 3.65 0.85
CA GLY A 326 -4.40 3.32 1.69
C GLY A 326 -5.67 4.14 1.48
N ASN A 327 -5.65 5.08 0.54
CA ASN A 327 -6.85 5.78 0.08
C ASN A 327 -7.50 5.10 -1.14
N ILE A 328 -6.89 4.04 -1.69
CA ILE A 328 -7.46 3.27 -2.79
C ILE A 328 -8.82 2.73 -2.37
N LEU A 329 -9.76 2.76 -3.31
CA LEU A 329 -11.13 2.33 -3.10
C LEU A 329 -11.24 0.80 -3.17
N LEU A 330 -12.05 0.22 -2.30
CA LEU A 330 -12.44 -1.18 -2.32
C LEU A 330 -13.96 -1.28 -2.22
N PRO A 331 -14.59 -2.30 -2.83
CA PRO A 331 -16.01 -2.53 -2.69
C PRO A 331 -16.34 -3.03 -1.29
N ASP A 332 -17.39 -2.48 -0.69
CA ASP A 332 -17.96 -2.95 0.56
C ASP A 332 -19.03 -4.04 0.32
N THR A 333 -19.55 -4.62 1.39
CA THR A 333 -20.63 -5.63 1.36
C THR A 333 -21.94 -5.15 0.72
N ASN A 334 -22.13 -3.84 0.56
CA ASN A 334 -23.29 -3.26 -0.11
C ASN A 334 -23.00 -2.88 -1.56
N LEU A 335 -21.89 -3.38 -2.12
CA LEU A 335 -21.41 -3.09 -3.48
C LEU A 335 -21.18 -1.59 -3.70
N THR A 336 -20.63 -0.88 -2.71
CA THR A 336 -20.22 0.53 -2.86
C THR A 336 -18.72 0.70 -2.67
N LEU A 337 -18.08 1.56 -3.48
CA LEU A 337 -16.64 1.82 -3.40
C LEU A 337 -16.30 2.79 -2.27
N GLN A 338 -15.59 2.30 -1.25
CA GLN A 338 -15.16 3.03 -0.06
C GLN A 338 -13.63 3.00 0.05
N ALA A 339 -13.02 3.99 0.70
CA ALA A 339 -11.58 3.98 0.95
C ALA A 339 -11.18 2.74 1.78
N ALA A 340 -10.10 2.07 1.41
CA ALA A 340 -9.66 0.85 2.09
C ALA A 340 -9.52 1.04 3.61
N LYS A 341 -8.97 2.17 4.06
CA LYS A 341 -8.82 2.54 5.48
C LYS A 341 -10.14 2.65 6.26
N SER A 342 -11.27 2.89 5.60
CA SER A 342 -12.58 2.98 6.28
C SER A 342 -13.31 1.64 6.33
N LEU A 343 -12.77 0.59 5.72
CA LEU A 343 -13.36 -0.73 5.69
C LEU A 343 -12.72 -1.67 6.71
N CYS A 344 -13.54 -2.56 7.24
CA CYS A 344 -13.11 -3.68 8.04
C CYS A 344 -13.07 -4.97 7.21
N TYR A 345 -12.03 -5.78 7.38
CA TYR A 345 -12.00 -7.13 6.83
C TYR A 345 -12.48 -8.14 7.87
N ASN A 346 -13.38 -9.04 7.48
CA ASN A 346 -13.90 -10.09 8.38
C ASN A 346 -12.90 -11.24 8.52
N ASP A 347 -11.88 -11.05 9.37
CA ASP A 347 -10.89 -12.06 9.73
C ASP A 347 -11.41 -13.10 10.73
N CYS A 348 -12.44 -12.75 11.49
CA CYS A 348 -12.99 -13.59 12.56
C CYS A 348 -14.53 -13.65 12.45
N PRO A 349 -15.10 -14.71 11.82
CA PRO A 349 -16.53 -14.86 11.67
C PRO A 349 -17.31 -14.91 13.00
N TRP A 350 -16.69 -15.40 14.07
CA TRP A 350 -17.30 -15.53 15.40
C TRP A 350 -17.42 -14.21 16.18
N ILE A 351 -16.63 -13.19 15.83
CA ILE A 351 -16.70 -11.86 16.44
C ILE A 351 -17.97 -11.16 15.96
N LYS A 352 -18.80 -10.65 16.86
CA LYS A 352 -19.96 -9.84 16.51
C LYS A 352 -19.69 -8.40 16.91
N VAL A 353 -19.45 -7.54 15.92
CA VAL A 353 -19.35 -6.09 16.14
C VAL A 353 -20.78 -5.55 16.12
N ARG A 354 -21.26 -5.04 17.26
CA ARG A 354 -22.62 -4.47 17.39
C ARG A 354 -22.76 -3.10 16.73
N ASP A 355 -21.66 -2.44 16.43
CA ASP A 355 -21.64 -1.15 15.74
C ASP A 355 -22.02 -1.32 14.26
N THR A 356 -23.25 -0.90 13.92
CA THR A 356 -23.78 -0.95 12.56
C THR A 356 -23.16 0.07 11.61
N SER A 357 -22.35 1.01 12.12
CA SER A 357 -21.61 1.97 11.27
C SER A 357 -20.36 1.36 10.62
N VAL A 358 -19.93 0.18 11.11
CA VAL A 358 -18.76 -0.52 10.55
C VAL A 358 -19.11 -1.13 9.20
N LYS A 359 -18.43 -0.66 8.17
CA LYS A 359 -18.54 -1.18 6.81
C LYS A 359 -17.51 -2.28 6.59
N TYR A 360 -17.94 -3.39 6.00
CA TYR A 360 -17.07 -4.51 5.70
C TYR A 360 -16.65 -4.53 4.24
N CYS A 361 -15.37 -4.82 3.98
CA CYS A 361 -14.92 -5.10 2.63
C CYS A 361 -15.64 -6.35 2.09
N HIS A 362 -15.99 -6.35 0.81
CA HIS A 362 -16.70 -7.44 0.17
C HIS A 362 -15.90 -8.75 0.23
N SER A 363 -16.57 -9.90 0.41
CA SER A 363 -15.93 -11.21 0.65
C SER A 363 -15.03 -11.68 -0.50
N ASP A 364 -15.36 -11.28 -1.73
CA ASP A 364 -14.66 -11.70 -2.94
C ASP A 364 -13.38 -10.90 -3.21
N ILE A 365 -13.09 -9.88 -2.39
CA ILE A 365 -11.80 -9.19 -2.41
C ILE A 365 -10.82 -9.98 -1.53
N PRO A 366 -9.66 -10.41 -2.07
CA PRO A 366 -8.69 -11.17 -1.28
C PRO A 366 -8.22 -10.44 -0.02
N ARG A 367 -8.06 -11.18 1.08
CA ARG A 367 -7.65 -10.64 2.38
C ARG A 367 -6.34 -9.87 2.29
N GLU A 368 -5.38 -10.45 1.59
CA GLU A 368 -4.01 -9.99 1.53
C GLU A 368 -3.94 -8.60 0.92
N VAL A 369 -4.70 -8.35 -0.17
CA VAL A 369 -4.74 -7.03 -0.81
C VAL A 369 -5.48 -6.02 0.06
N ALA A 370 -6.62 -6.39 0.68
CA ALA A 370 -7.39 -5.49 1.54
C ALA A 370 -6.58 -4.99 2.74
N VAL A 371 -5.91 -5.90 3.46
CA VAL A 371 -5.06 -5.56 4.63
C VAL A 371 -3.84 -4.73 4.22
N LYS A 372 -3.24 -5.04 3.06
CA LYS A 372 -2.07 -4.30 2.55
C LYS A 372 -2.42 -2.89 2.10
N LEU A 373 -3.65 -2.67 1.63
CA LEU A 373 -4.24 -1.36 1.36
C LEU A 373 -4.80 -0.68 2.63
N GLY A 374 -4.76 -1.32 3.79
CA GLY A 374 -5.08 -0.69 5.07
C GLY A 374 -6.50 -0.94 5.60
N ALA A 375 -7.23 -1.92 5.06
CA ALA A 375 -8.46 -2.39 5.70
C ALA A 375 -8.15 -2.95 7.10
N VAL A 376 -8.96 -2.56 8.09
CA VAL A 376 -8.73 -2.90 9.50
C VAL A 376 -9.30 -4.29 9.78
N PRO A 377 -8.55 -5.21 10.42
CA PRO A 377 -9.11 -6.52 10.77
C PRO A 377 -10.23 -6.39 11.83
N LYS A 378 -11.30 -7.15 11.69
CA LYS A 378 -12.50 -7.08 12.55
C LYS A 378 -12.19 -7.31 14.03
N ARG A 379 -11.21 -8.16 14.36
CA ARG A 379 -10.73 -8.34 15.75
C ARG A 379 -10.20 -7.05 16.38
N HIS A 380 -9.52 -6.20 15.61
CA HIS A 380 -9.00 -4.92 16.09
C HIS A 380 -10.12 -3.93 16.36
N LYS A 381 -11.12 -3.87 15.48
CA LYS A 381 -12.29 -2.99 15.65
C LYS A 381 -13.12 -3.37 16.88
N ALA A 382 -13.25 -4.65 17.19
CA ALA A 382 -13.96 -5.11 18.39
C ALA A 382 -13.26 -4.66 19.70
N LEU A 383 -11.92 -4.58 19.70
CA LEU A 383 -11.13 -4.18 20.87
C LEU A 383 -11.22 -2.68 21.20
N GLU A 384 -11.54 -1.83 20.21
CA GLU A 384 -11.68 -0.36 20.40
C GLU A 384 -12.67 0.03 21.50
N ARG A 385 -13.75 -0.75 21.68
CA ARG A 385 -14.76 -0.47 22.71
C ARG A 385 -14.26 -0.64 24.14
N TYR A 386 -13.27 -1.51 24.36
CA TYR A 386 -12.83 -1.93 25.70
C TYR A 386 -11.54 -1.25 26.15
N ALA A 387 -10.79 -0.66 25.21
CA ALA A 387 -9.48 -0.09 25.51
C ALA A 387 -9.52 1.43 25.54
N SER A 388 -8.99 2.00 26.61
CA SER A 388 -9.16 3.43 26.94
C SER A 388 -8.41 4.41 26.03
N ASN A 389 -7.52 3.96 25.12
CA ASN A 389 -6.63 4.81 24.31
C ASN A 389 -6.12 4.11 23.01
N ILE A 390 -6.99 3.51 22.21
CA ILE A 390 -6.54 2.94 20.91
C ILE A 390 -6.37 4.06 19.88
N CYS A 391 -5.15 4.22 19.38
CA CYS A 391 -4.83 5.13 18.29
C CYS A 391 -4.03 4.37 17.23
N PHE A 392 -4.69 3.99 16.13
CA PHE A 392 -4.05 3.32 15.00
C PHE A 392 -3.39 4.29 14.00
N THR A 393 -3.48 5.60 14.24
CA THR A 393 -2.97 6.64 13.33
C THR A 393 -2.10 7.64 14.09
N THR A 394 -0.78 7.55 13.96
CA THR A 394 0.14 8.60 14.40
C THR A 394 0.05 9.78 13.44
N LEU A 395 -0.81 10.76 13.74
CA LEU A 395 -0.82 12.05 13.05
C LEU A 395 0.37 12.88 13.54
N GLY A 396 1.49 12.81 12.81
CA GLY A 396 2.68 13.63 13.04
C GLY A 396 3.99 12.84 13.04
N SER A 397 5.08 13.51 12.67
CA SER A 397 6.45 12.99 12.80
C SER A 397 7.00 13.33 14.19
N GLU A 398 7.46 12.31 14.92
CA GLU A 398 8.06 12.50 16.23
C GLU A 398 9.39 13.29 16.14
N PHE A 399 9.62 14.24 17.05
CA PHE A 399 10.84 15.04 17.15
C PHE A 399 11.32 15.13 18.61
N GLY A 400 12.63 15.00 18.84
CA GLY A 400 13.25 15.04 20.17
C GLY A 400 14.03 13.78 20.53
N GLN A 401 14.89 13.86 21.55
CA GLN A 401 15.62 12.70 22.08
C GLN A 401 14.68 11.87 22.98
N LYS A 402 14.60 10.56 22.72
CA LYS A 402 13.83 9.61 23.55
C LYS A 402 14.69 8.40 23.86
N GLU A 403 14.67 7.94 25.11
CA GLU A 403 15.22 6.64 25.48
C GLU A 403 14.17 5.56 25.21
N LYS A 404 14.54 4.47 24.53
CA LYS A 404 13.64 3.32 24.34
C LYS A 404 13.38 2.64 25.69
N LEU A 405 12.11 2.37 26.01
CA LEU A 405 11.72 1.71 27.26
C LEU A 405 12.43 0.37 27.48
N ALA A 406 12.55 -0.45 26.42
CA ALA A 406 13.26 -1.72 26.48
C ALA A 406 14.75 -1.57 26.91
N SER A 407 15.45 -0.55 26.40
CA SER A 407 16.85 -0.25 26.77
C SER A 407 16.98 0.16 28.24
N ARG A 408 16.00 0.94 28.72
CA ARG A 408 15.95 1.36 30.12
C ARG A 408 15.73 0.16 31.05
N ILE A 409 14.77 -0.71 30.72
CA ILE A 409 14.51 -1.95 31.47
C ILE A 409 15.76 -2.84 31.48
N LYS A 410 16.43 -3.03 30.33
CA LYS A 410 17.70 -3.77 30.26
C LYS A 410 18.77 -3.20 31.19
N SER A 411 18.88 -1.88 31.27
CA SER A 411 19.81 -1.21 32.18
C SER A 411 19.47 -1.47 33.66
N ILE A 412 18.17 -1.49 34.00
CA ILE A 412 17.71 -1.86 35.35
C ILE A 412 18.07 -3.32 35.65
N LEU A 413 17.82 -4.25 34.74
CA LEU A 413 18.15 -5.68 34.94
C LEU A 413 19.66 -5.90 35.15
N ASN A 414 20.52 -5.16 34.43
CA ASN A 414 21.97 -5.23 34.62
C ASN A 414 22.42 -4.72 35.99
N ALA A 415 21.74 -3.71 36.55
CA ALA A 415 22.01 -3.18 37.89
C ALA A 415 21.45 -4.08 39.00
N TYR A 416 20.45 -4.92 38.68
CA TYR A 416 19.79 -5.86 39.59
C TYR A 416 19.91 -7.31 39.07
N PRO A 417 21.12 -7.90 39.06
CA PRO A 417 21.38 -9.22 38.47
C PRO A 417 20.81 -10.39 39.28
N SER A 418 20.32 -10.15 40.51
CA SER A 418 19.81 -11.22 41.37
C SER A 418 18.39 -11.60 41.01
N GLU A 419 18.24 -12.72 40.30
CA GLU A 419 16.98 -13.44 40.09
C GLU A 419 16.22 -13.72 41.41
N LYS A 420 16.93 -13.84 42.54
CA LYS A 420 16.33 -14.16 43.85
C LYS A 420 15.41 -13.05 44.37
N GLU A 421 15.61 -11.81 43.95
CA GLU A 421 14.82 -10.68 44.42
C GLU A 421 13.45 -10.61 43.73
N MET A 422 13.28 -11.21 42.54
CA MET A 422 12.04 -11.08 41.75
C MET A 422 10.80 -11.60 42.49
N LEU A 423 10.87 -12.80 43.07
CA LEU A 423 9.76 -13.37 43.82
C LEU A 423 9.51 -12.61 45.14
N LYS A 424 10.57 -12.09 45.77
CA LYS A 424 10.47 -11.27 46.98
C LYS A 424 9.79 -9.93 46.69
N GLU A 425 10.07 -9.31 45.55
CA GLU A 425 9.39 -8.09 45.10
C GLU A 425 7.91 -8.32 44.82
N LEU A 426 7.54 -9.43 44.17
CA LEU A 426 6.12 -9.79 43.95
C LEU A 426 5.40 -10.08 45.27
N LEU A 427 6.06 -10.77 46.20
CA LEU A 427 5.58 -11.04 47.55
C LEU A 427 5.34 -9.74 48.35
N GLN A 428 6.29 -8.80 48.28
CA GLN A 428 6.16 -7.47 48.90
C GLN A 428 5.02 -6.66 48.27
N ASN A 429 4.85 -6.71 46.94
CA ASN A 429 3.74 -6.03 46.27
C ASN A 429 2.38 -6.56 46.73
N ALA A 430 2.26 -7.87 46.95
CA ALA A 430 1.05 -8.47 47.50
C ALA A 430 0.83 -8.07 48.98
N ASP A 431 1.89 -8.07 49.81
CA ASP A 431 1.81 -7.62 51.21
C ASP A 431 1.40 -6.14 51.33
N ASP A 432 1.97 -5.27 50.49
CA ASP A 432 1.63 -3.84 50.40
C ASP A 432 0.18 -3.60 49.94
N ALA A 433 -0.36 -4.52 49.11
CA ALA A 433 -1.77 -4.55 48.75
C ALA A 433 -2.66 -5.14 49.86
N LYS A 434 -2.06 -5.60 50.96
CA LYS A 434 -2.70 -6.25 52.13
C LYS A 434 -3.29 -7.62 51.81
N ALA A 435 -2.65 -8.34 50.88
CA ALA A 435 -2.99 -9.73 50.62
C ALA A 435 -2.59 -10.61 51.81
N THR A 436 -3.44 -11.59 52.11
CA THR A 436 -3.15 -12.59 53.15
C THR A 436 -2.66 -13.90 52.53
N GLU A 437 -2.92 -14.13 51.25
CA GLU A 437 -2.45 -15.33 50.54
C GLU A 437 -1.84 -14.97 49.19
N ILE A 438 -0.75 -15.65 48.86
CA ILE A 438 -0.10 -15.59 47.54
C ILE A 438 0.24 -17.00 47.04
N TYR A 439 0.02 -17.23 45.75
CA TYR A 439 0.30 -18.50 45.08
C TYR A 439 1.20 -18.23 43.88
N PHE A 440 2.34 -18.90 43.84
CA PHE A 440 3.24 -18.94 42.70
C PHE A 440 2.99 -20.24 41.94
N VAL A 441 2.44 -20.13 40.74
CA VAL A 441 1.95 -21.27 39.95
C VAL A 441 2.75 -21.38 38.66
N TYR A 442 3.53 -22.44 38.52
CA TYR A 442 4.15 -22.76 37.24
C TYR A 442 3.15 -23.50 36.34
N ASP A 443 2.84 -22.95 35.17
CA ASP A 443 1.98 -23.56 34.16
C ASP A 443 2.83 -23.94 32.92
N PRO A 444 3.17 -25.23 32.72
CA PRO A 444 3.99 -25.72 31.60
C PRO A 444 3.21 -25.99 30.31
N ARG A 445 1.91 -25.66 30.26
CA ARG A 445 1.04 -25.96 29.12
C ARG A 445 1.21 -24.95 27.98
N ASP A 446 0.91 -25.43 26.79
CA ASP A 446 0.69 -24.63 25.60
C ASP A 446 -0.83 -24.50 25.39
N HIS A 447 -1.31 -23.28 25.17
CA HIS A 447 -2.74 -22.96 25.11
C HIS A 447 -3.21 -22.73 23.65
N PRO A 448 -4.50 -22.91 23.34
CA PRO A 448 -5.07 -22.65 22.02
C PRO A 448 -4.86 -21.21 21.54
N THR A 449 -4.88 -21.01 20.22
CA THR A 449 -4.58 -19.71 19.57
C THR A 449 -5.72 -19.18 18.72
N ASP A 450 -6.92 -19.73 18.83
CA ASP A 450 -8.03 -19.42 17.91
C ASP A 450 -8.71 -18.11 18.30
N ARG A 451 -8.96 -17.90 19.60
CA ARG A 451 -9.68 -16.76 20.17
C ARG A 451 -8.73 -15.81 20.91
N ILE A 452 -7.74 -15.32 20.18
CA ILE A 452 -6.72 -14.37 20.64
C ILE A 452 -6.90 -12.97 20.04
N PHE A 453 -6.16 -11.98 20.54
CA PHE A 453 -6.27 -10.60 20.06
C PHE A 453 -5.71 -10.38 18.65
N ASP A 454 -4.55 -10.97 18.38
CA ASP A 454 -3.82 -10.88 17.12
C ASP A 454 -2.86 -12.08 16.99
N ASP A 455 -2.43 -12.42 15.77
CA ASP A 455 -1.49 -13.52 15.54
C ASP A 455 -0.14 -13.25 16.22
N LYS A 456 0.20 -11.97 16.43
CA LYS A 456 1.36 -11.57 17.24
C LYS A 456 1.28 -12.07 18.69
N TRP A 457 0.08 -12.35 19.22
CA TRP A 457 -0.11 -12.86 20.59
C TRP A 457 0.29 -14.34 20.78
N ILE A 458 0.39 -15.11 19.69
CA ILE A 458 0.66 -16.56 19.72
C ILE A 458 1.83 -16.94 20.65
N PRO A 459 2.99 -16.25 20.64
CA PRO A 459 4.12 -16.60 21.53
C PRO A 459 3.81 -16.50 23.03
N LEU A 460 2.77 -15.75 23.44
CA LEU A 460 2.38 -15.57 24.84
C LEU A 460 1.42 -16.67 25.37
N GLN A 461 0.94 -17.56 24.47
CA GLN A 461 0.08 -18.71 24.82
C GLN A 461 0.86 -19.90 25.39
N GLY A 462 2.20 -19.83 25.49
CA GLY A 462 3.04 -20.93 25.99
C GLY A 462 3.17 -21.01 27.52
N PRO A 463 4.20 -21.72 28.01
CA PRO A 463 4.50 -21.87 29.43
C PRO A 463 4.68 -20.54 30.16
N SER A 464 4.30 -20.49 31.43
CA SER A 464 4.29 -19.25 32.22
C SER A 464 4.47 -19.46 33.72
N LEU A 465 4.98 -18.45 34.41
CA LEU A 465 4.79 -18.29 35.85
C LEU A 465 3.58 -17.39 36.10
N CYS A 466 2.55 -17.93 36.75
CA CYS A 466 1.38 -17.18 37.19
C CYS A 466 1.49 -16.87 38.68
N VAL A 467 1.10 -15.67 39.11
CA VAL A 467 1.16 -15.26 40.52
C VAL A 467 -0.17 -14.68 40.95
N TYR A 468 -0.87 -15.41 41.81
CA TYR A 468 -2.16 -15.02 42.37
C TYR A 468 -1.99 -14.40 43.74
N ASN A 469 -2.73 -13.34 44.03
CA ASN A 469 -2.96 -12.86 45.39
C ASN A 469 -4.43 -12.44 45.58
N ASN A 470 -4.92 -12.51 46.80
CA ASN A 470 -6.33 -12.28 47.14
C ASN A 470 -6.69 -10.79 47.37
N GLN A 471 -6.01 -9.86 46.71
CA GLN A 471 -6.38 -8.44 46.69
C GLN A 471 -6.41 -7.90 45.25
N PRO A 472 -7.39 -7.06 44.89
CA PRO A 472 -7.42 -6.38 43.62
C PRO A 472 -6.52 -5.14 43.63
N PHE A 473 -6.01 -4.75 42.46
CA PHE A 473 -5.36 -3.45 42.28
C PHE A 473 -6.37 -2.30 42.47
N THR A 474 -5.95 -1.26 43.19
CA THR A 474 -6.65 0.05 43.20
C THR A 474 -6.20 0.92 42.02
N GLU A 475 -6.94 2.00 41.71
CA GLU A 475 -6.53 2.97 40.68
C GLU A 475 -5.17 3.63 40.96
N ASP A 476 -4.81 3.79 42.24
CA ASP A 476 -3.48 4.27 42.63
C ASP A 476 -2.40 3.23 42.34
N ASP A 477 -2.68 1.94 42.58
CA ASP A 477 -1.74 0.86 42.27
C ASP A 477 -1.56 0.71 40.75
N ILE A 478 -2.63 0.87 39.96
CA ILE A 478 -2.56 0.85 38.47
C ILE A 478 -1.70 1.99 37.96
N ARG A 479 -1.90 3.21 38.47
CA ARG A 479 -1.04 4.35 38.12
C ARG A 479 0.40 4.15 38.59
N GLY A 480 0.59 3.52 39.75
CA GLY A 480 1.91 3.24 40.31
C GLY A 480 2.73 2.27 39.47
N ILE A 481 2.15 1.13 39.09
CA ILE A 481 2.85 0.07 38.38
C ILE A 481 3.26 0.46 36.94
N GLN A 482 2.63 1.48 36.36
CA GLN A 482 2.97 2.00 35.03
C GLN A 482 4.21 2.91 35.00
N ASN A 483 4.57 3.52 36.14
CA ASN A 483 5.62 4.53 36.19
C ASN A 483 6.99 3.92 36.45
N LEU A 484 7.82 3.83 35.41
CA LEU A 484 9.18 3.32 35.52
C LEU A 484 10.10 4.34 36.20
N GLY A 485 10.64 4.02 37.39
CA GLY A 485 11.67 4.83 38.05
C GLY A 485 11.18 6.10 38.77
N ARG A 486 9.86 6.33 38.84
CA ARG A 486 9.23 7.29 39.75
C ARG A 486 8.26 6.51 40.63
N GLY A 487 8.71 6.12 41.83
CA GLY A 487 7.82 5.45 42.78
C GLY A 487 6.66 6.37 43.15
N THR A 488 5.42 5.98 42.88
CA THR A 488 4.24 6.68 43.42
C THR A 488 4.16 6.59 44.94
N LYS A 489 5.05 5.80 45.55
CA LYS A 489 5.20 5.57 46.99
C LYS A 489 6.07 6.61 47.70
N GLU A 490 6.62 7.63 47.01
CA GLU A 490 7.37 8.74 47.64
C GLU A 490 6.56 9.46 48.75
N GLY A 491 5.23 9.43 48.68
CA GLY A 491 4.34 10.04 49.68
C GLY A 491 3.74 9.09 50.73
N ASN A 492 3.96 7.76 50.63
CA ASN A 492 3.31 6.79 51.53
C ASN A 492 4.33 5.87 52.23
N PRO A 493 4.83 6.24 53.42
CA PRO A 493 5.88 5.52 54.12
C PRO A 493 5.49 4.12 54.64
N GLY A 494 4.21 3.71 54.48
CA GLY A 494 3.74 2.38 54.82
C GLY A 494 3.81 1.35 53.70
N LYS A 495 4.25 1.73 52.51
CA LYS A 495 4.48 0.82 51.37
C LYS A 495 5.98 0.76 51.05
N THR A 496 6.46 -0.42 50.66
CA THR A 496 7.89 -0.67 50.37
C THR A 496 8.21 -0.39 48.90
N GLY A 497 9.37 0.17 48.57
CA GLY A 497 9.80 0.41 47.17
C GLY A 497 9.77 1.88 46.70
N GLN A 498 10.63 2.71 47.30
CA GLN A 498 10.77 4.15 47.03
C GLN A 498 11.10 4.48 45.57
N TYR A 499 11.78 3.57 44.85
CA TYR A 499 12.28 3.82 43.49
C TYR A 499 11.35 3.32 42.37
N GLY A 500 10.29 2.57 42.67
CA GLY A 500 9.35 2.07 41.65
C GLY A 500 9.98 1.16 40.59
N ILE A 501 11.07 0.46 40.93
CA ILE A 501 11.84 -0.39 39.99
C ILE A 501 11.68 -1.89 40.21
N GLY A 502 11.18 -2.32 41.38
CA GLY A 502 11.14 -3.72 41.81
C GLY A 502 10.34 -4.65 40.90
N PHE A 503 9.19 -4.19 40.40
CA PHE A 503 8.38 -4.96 39.45
C PHE A 503 9.13 -5.29 38.15
N ASN A 504 10.07 -4.45 37.71
CA ASN A 504 10.80 -4.69 36.46
C ASN A 504 11.71 -5.94 36.52
N SER A 505 11.96 -6.49 37.70
CA SER A 505 12.69 -7.76 37.85
C SER A 505 12.01 -8.94 37.16
N VAL A 506 10.69 -8.90 36.92
CA VAL A 506 9.96 -9.95 36.17
C VAL A 506 10.48 -10.10 34.74
N TYR A 507 11.06 -9.04 34.17
CA TYR A 507 11.62 -9.07 32.82
C TYR A 507 12.86 -9.96 32.69
N HIS A 508 13.40 -10.51 33.78
CA HIS A 508 14.38 -11.60 33.71
C HIS A 508 13.81 -12.83 32.99
N ILE A 509 12.52 -13.15 33.20
CA ILE A 509 11.89 -14.37 32.64
C ILE A 509 10.91 -14.10 31.51
N THR A 510 10.38 -12.89 31.36
CA THR A 510 9.35 -12.56 30.36
C THR A 510 9.64 -11.25 29.63
N ASP A 511 9.09 -11.08 28.42
CA ASP A 511 9.10 -9.80 27.71
C ASP A 511 7.75 -9.05 27.78
N CYS A 512 6.67 -9.75 28.13
CA CYS A 512 5.31 -9.18 28.10
C CYS A 512 4.52 -9.65 29.32
N PRO A 513 4.81 -9.11 30.52
CA PRO A 513 4.03 -9.41 31.71
C PRO A 513 2.62 -8.84 31.57
N SER A 514 1.64 -9.54 32.14
CA SER A 514 0.25 -9.09 32.16
C SER A 514 -0.43 -9.50 33.45
N PHE A 515 -1.55 -8.86 33.78
CA PHE A 515 -2.37 -9.28 34.90
C PHE A 515 -3.85 -8.99 34.67
N ILE A 516 -4.69 -9.80 35.31
CA ILE A 516 -6.11 -9.51 35.48
C ILE A 516 -6.38 -9.18 36.95
N SER A 517 -7.09 -8.07 37.19
CA SER A 517 -7.48 -7.60 38.53
C SER A 517 -9.00 -7.48 38.63
N ASN A 518 -9.54 -7.92 39.76
CA ASN A 518 -10.98 -7.94 40.05
C ASN A 518 -11.84 -8.61 38.97
N ASN A 519 -11.26 -9.56 38.23
CA ASN A 519 -11.84 -10.21 37.06
C ASN A 519 -12.31 -9.26 35.94
N ASP A 520 -12.04 -7.96 36.01
CA ASP A 520 -12.67 -6.95 35.14
C ASP A 520 -11.70 -5.96 34.51
N ILE A 521 -10.44 -5.97 34.97
CA ILE A 521 -9.38 -5.11 34.43
C ILE A 521 -8.24 -6.01 33.96
N LEU A 522 -7.98 -6.02 32.66
CA LEU A 522 -6.84 -6.71 32.06
C LEU A 522 -5.78 -5.68 31.65
N CYS A 523 -4.59 -5.80 32.22
CA CYS A 523 -3.45 -4.93 31.94
C CYS A 523 -2.31 -5.74 31.32
N ILE A 524 -1.74 -5.22 30.23
CA ILE A 524 -0.67 -5.84 29.45
C ILE A 524 0.46 -4.83 29.33
N PHE A 525 1.67 -5.23 29.73
CA PHE A 525 2.88 -4.44 29.55
C PHE A 525 3.64 -5.00 28.35
N ASP A 526 3.91 -4.14 27.37
CA ASP A 526 4.55 -4.55 26.13
C ASP A 526 5.61 -3.51 25.74
N PRO A 527 6.78 -3.52 26.43
CA PRO A 527 7.86 -2.56 26.23
C PRO A 527 8.42 -2.52 24.81
N HIS A 528 8.19 -3.58 24.02
CA HIS A 528 8.57 -3.65 22.60
C HIS A 528 7.45 -3.23 21.65
N ALA A 529 6.24 -2.96 22.15
CA ALA A 529 5.04 -2.64 21.38
C ALA A 529 4.74 -3.66 20.25
N ARG A 530 4.91 -4.95 20.55
CA ARG A 530 4.81 -6.06 19.59
C ARG A 530 3.55 -6.90 19.74
N TYR A 531 3.11 -7.15 20.96
CA TYR A 531 2.09 -8.14 21.33
C TYR A 531 0.74 -7.51 21.66
N ALA A 532 0.74 -6.38 22.38
CA ALA A 532 -0.49 -5.77 22.88
C ALA A 532 -1.24 -5.04 21.75
N PRO A 533 -2.57 -5.19 21.64
CA PRO A 533 -3.33 -4.52 20.58
C PRO A 533 -3.18 -3.00 20.60
N GLY A 534 -2.78 -2.44 19.46
CA GLY A 534 -2.57 -1.02 19.26
C GLY A 534 -1.42 -0.40 20.07
N SER A 535 -0.54 -1.19 20.70
CA SER A 535 0.62 -0.66 21.42
C SER A 535 1.56 0.11 20.49
N THR A 536 2.18 1.17 21.02
CA THR A 536 3.18 1.97 20.30
C THR A 536 4.38 2.23 21.20
N SER A 537 5.46 2.80 20.64
CA SER A 537 6.62 3.24 21.44
C SER A 537 6.25 4.27 22.53
N VAL A 538 5.18 5.04 22.33
CA VAL A 538 4.67 6.04 23.27
C VAL A 538 3.72 5.43 24.31
N SER A 539 2.96 4.40 23.91
CA SER A 539 2.05 3.66 24.79
C SER A 539 2.36 2.16 24.72
N PRO A 540 3.45 1.72 25.38
CA PRO A 540 4.00 0.36 25.28
C PRO A 540 3.25 -0.63 26.21
N GLY A 541 1.96 -0.80 25.95
CA GLY A 541 1.06 -1.66 26.71
C GLY A 541 -0.41 -1.36 26.42
N ARG A 542 -1.32 -2.09 27.07
CA ARG A 542 -2.76 -1.87 26.93
C ARG A 542 -3.51 -2.25 28.20
N MET A 543 -4.59 -1.52 28.46
CA MET A 543 -5.54 -1.79 29.55
C MET A 543 -6.93 -1.93 28.96
N PHE A 544 -7.61 -3.02 29.29
CA PHE A 544 -9.00 -3.30 28.95
C PHE A 544 -9.83 -3.29 30.24
N ARG A 545 -10.99 -2.62 30.20
CA ARG A 545 -11.94 -2.50 31.32
C ARG A 545 -13.32 -2.99 30.92
N ASP A 546 -14.19 -3.21 31.90
CA ASP A 546 -15.59 -3.61 31.71
C ASP A 546 -15.70 -4.86 30.82
N LEU A 547 -15.00 -5.94 31.21
CA LEU A 547 -14.89 -7.18 30.46
C LEU A 547 -16.20 -7.97 30.51
N ASP A 548 -17.13 -7.56 29.66
CA ASP A 548 -18.46 -8.15 29.50
C ASP A 548 -18.42 -9.59 28.92
N ALA A 549 -19.59 -10.23 28.88
CA ALA A 549 -19.73 -11.60 28.37
C ALA A 549 -19.28 -11.73 26.90
N ASP A 550 -19.44 -10.68 26.10
CA ASP A 550 -19.03 -10.67 24.70
C ASP A 550 -17.50 -10.71 24.59
N PHE A 551 -16.78 -9.85 25.33
CA PHE A 551 -15.31 -9.86 25.37
C PHE A 551 -14.78 -11.23 25.80
N ARG A 552 -15.37 -11.79 26.85
CA ARG A 552 -14.97 -13.10 27.39
C ARG A 552 -15.16 -14.24 26.40
N THR A 553 -16.23 -14.19 25.61
CA THR A 553 -16.51 -15.22 24.60
C THR A 553 -15.61 -15.05 23.37
N GLN A 554 -15.33 -13.81 22.98
CA GLN A 554 -14.53 -13.50 21.79
C GLN A 554 -13.03 -13.75 21.98
N PHE A 555 -12.53 -13.53 23.20
CA PHE A 555 -11.11 -13.65 23.56
C PHE A 555 -10.87 -14.68 24.67
N SER A 556 -11.64 -15.77 24.66
CA SER A 556 -11.59 -16.81 25.70
C SER A 556 -10.20 -17.41 25.87
N ASP A 557 -9.46 -17.59 24.78
CA ASP A 557 -8.15 -18.23 24.82
C ASP A 557 -7.10 -17.33 25.48
N VAL A 558 -7.33 -16.01 25.52
CA VAL A 558 -6.50 -15.08 26.30
C VAL A 558 -6.89 -15.12 27.78
N LEU A 559 -8.19 -15.12 28.09
CA LEU A 559 -8.65 -15.07 29.48
C LEU A 559 -8.42 -16.37 30.25
N ASN A 560 -8.47 -17.52 29.56
CA ASN A 560 -8.21 -18.84 30.15
C ASN A 560 -6.78 -18.96 30.72
N LEU A 561 -5.85 -18.14 30.22
CA LEU A 561 -4.46 -18.10 30.69
C LEU A 561 -4.31 -17.65 32.15
N TYR A 562 -5.32 -16.98 32.71
CA TYR A 562 -5.31 -16.45 34.09
C TYR A 562 -5.93 -17.43 35.09
N LEU A 563 -6.03 -18.72 34.74
CA LEU A 563 -6.37 -19.83 35.63
C LEU A 563 -7.69 -19.63 36.42
N GLY A 564 -8.69 -18.97 35.81
CA GLY A 564 -9.99 -18.72 36.44
C GLY A 564 -10.79 -19.99 36.79
N GLY A 565 -10.42 -21.15 36.23
CA GLY A 565 -10.96 -22.45 36.63
C GLY A 565 -10.41 -22.97 37.97
N HIS A 566 -9.27 -22.45 38.45
CA HIS A 566 -8.63 -22.86 39.70
C HIS A 566 -8.70 -21.79 40.79
N PHE A 567 -8.71 -20.51 40.39
CA PHE A 567 -8.72 -19.37 41.30
C PHE A 567 -9.93 -18.48 41.08
N LYS A 568 -10.53 -17.99 42.17
CA LYS A 568 -11.60 -16.99 42.09
C LYS A 568 -10.98 -15.63 41.77
N LEU A 569 -11.20 -15.14 40.55
CA LEU A 569 -10.60 -13.88 40.08
C LEU A 569 -11.30 -12.61 40.60
N ASN A 570 -12.46 -12.76 41.25
CA ASN A 570 -13.20 -11.64 41.84
C ASN A 570 -12.48 -11.18 43.11
N HIS A 571 -12.29 -9.86 43.28
CA HIS A 571 -11.55 -9.28 44.41
C HIS A 571 -10.13 -9.84 44.58
N SER A 572 -9.46 -10.17 43.48
CA SER A 572 -8.10 -10.71 43.49
C SER A 572 -7.29 -10.17 42.32
N THR A 573 -6.00 -10.51 42.29
CA THR A 573 -5.12 -10.24 41.14
C THR A 573 -4.40 -11.51 40.72
N MET A 574 -4.39 -11.80 39.42
CA MET A 574 -3.60 -12.87 38.82
C MET A 574 -2.62 -12.27 37.81
N PHE A 575 -1.33 -12.30 38.13
CA PHE A 575 -0.27 -12.02 37.17
C PHE A 575 0.01 -13.25 36.31
N ARG A 576 0.41 -13.00 35.07
CA ARG A 576 0.92 -14.00 34.14
C ARG A 576 2.22 -13.49 33.53
N PHE A 577 3.26 -14.30 33.65
CA PHE A 577 4.58 -14.07 33.08
C PHE A 577 4.91 -15.19 32.10
N PRO A 578 4.56 -15.03 30.80
CA PRO A 578 4.94 -16.00 29.77
C PRO A 578 6.46 -16.12 29.68
N ILE A 579 6.97 -17.34 29.74
CA ILE A 579 8.41 -17.60 29.76
C ILE A 579 9.00 -17.30 28.39
N ARG A 580 10.06 -16.49 28.34
CA ARG A 580 10.75 -16.10 27.11
C ARG A 580 11.35 -17.33 26.42
N ASN A 581 10.71 -17.78 25.35
CA ASN A 581 11.23 -18.85 24.52
C ASN A 581 12.36 -18.38 23.59
N THR A 582 12.97 -19.33 22.86
CA THR A 582 14.10 -19.08 21.97
C THR A 582 13.77 -18.07 20.85
N GLU A 583 12.57 -18.11 20.29
CA GLU A 583 12.18 -17.17 19.24
C GLU A 583 11.97 -15.76 19.78
N MET A 584 11.33 -15.61 20.94
CA MET A 584 11.17 -14.31 21.62
C MET A 584 12.53 -13.69 21.95
N ALA A 585 13.49 -14.50 22.44
CA ALA A 585 14.83 -14.03 22.82
C ALA A 585 15.64 -13.47 21.64
N LYS A 586 15.52 -14.04 20.43
CA LYS A 586 16.24 -13.55 19.23
C LYS A 586 15.90 -12.10 18.89
N VAL A 587 14.67 -11.69 19.18
CA VAL A 587 14.11 -10.39 18.79
C VAL A 587 13.82 -9.48 20.00
N SER A 588 14.23 -9.87 21.21
CA SER A 588 14.04 -9.08 22.44
C SER A 588 15.21 -8.12 22.64
N GLU A 589 14.91 -6.82 22.69
CA GLU A 589 15.87 -5.79 23.09
C GLU A 589 16.16 -5.81 24.61
N ILE A 590 15.35 -6.52 25.42
CA ILE A 590 15.51 -6.60 26.88
C ILE A 590 16.55 -7.65 27.26
N SER A 591 16.38 -8.89 26.78
CA SER A 591 17.30 -10.00 27.04
C SER A 591 17.38 -10.93 25.84
N SER A 592 18.61 -11.22 25.40
CA SER A 592 18.89 -12.17 24.32
C SER A 592 18.97 -13.62 24.79
N VAL A 593 18.76 -13.89 26.09
CA VAL A 593 18.85 -15.22 26.69
C VAL A 593 17.44 -15.76 26.93
N PRO A 594 17.08 -16.93 26.37
CA PRO A 594 15.80 -17.54 26.67
C PRO A 594 15.73 -17.95 28.15
N ALA A 595 14.56 -17.78 28.74
CA ALA A 595 14.29 -18.30 30.07
C ALA A 595 13.91 -19.78 29.95
N SER A 596 14.53 -20.63 30.76
CA SER A 596 14.22 -22.07 30.76
C SER A 596 13.24 -22.42 31.87
N ASP A 597 12.46 -23.48 31.69
CA ASP A 597 11.62 -24.04 32.75
C ASP A 597 12.43 -24.30 34.03
N ARG A 598 13.67 -24.81 33.87
CA ARG A 598 14.61 -25.02 34.97
C ARG A 598 14.95 -23.74 35.73
N MET A 599 15.06 -22.61 35.04
CA MET A 599 15.30 -21.31 35.68
C MET A 599 14.12 -20.93 36.60
N VAL A 600 12.89 -21.11 36.12
CA VAL A 600 11.68 -20.85 36.92
C VAL A 600 11.56 -21.83 38.09
N GLN A 601 11.85 -23.11 37.89
CA GLN A 601 11.87 -24.10 38.98
C GLN A 601 12.93 -23.74 40.04
N ASN A 602 14.15 -23.37 39.64
CA ASN A 602 15.19 -22.92 40.55
C ASN A 602 14.78 -21.67 41.36
N LEU A 603 13.98 -20.78 40.77
CA LEU A 603 13.42 -19.62 41.47
C LEU A 603 12.43 -20.06 42.55
N LEU A 604 11.51 -20.98 42.20
CA LEU A 604 10.52 -21.53 43.11
C LEU A 604 11.16 -22.33 44.24
N ASP A 605 12.19 -23.14 43.96
CA ASP A 605 12.92 -23.91 44.98
C ASP A 605 13.62 -23.00 46.00
N LYS A 606 14.16 -21.86 45.56
CA LYS A 606 14.71 -20.85 46.48
C LYS A 606 13.63 -20.20 47.34
N LEU A 607 12.46 -19.91 46.76
CA LEU A 607 11.33 -19.39 47.53
C LEU A 607 10.81 -20.44 48.54
N ARG A 608 10.83 -21.72 48.19
CA ARG A 608 10.51 -22.82 49.11
C ARG A 608 11.45 -22.83 50.30
N ALA A 609 12.75 -22.69 50.08
CA ALA A 609 13.77 -22.66 51.13
C ALA A 609 13.64 -21.43 52.06
N ASP A 610 13.40 -20.24 51.50
CA ASP A 610 13.32 -18.97 52.26
C ASP A 610 11.89 -18.69 52.79
N GLY A 611 10.88 -19.44 52.36
CA GLY A 611 9.47 -19.04 52.48
C GLY A 611 8.97 -18.86 53.92
N ALA A 612 9.38 -19.75 54.83
CA ALA A 612 9.07 -19.65 56.25
C ALA A 612 9.67 -18.38 56.88
N GLU A 613 10.93 -18.08 56.55
CA GLU A 613 11.61 -16.88 57.04
C GLU A 613 10.97 -15.60 56.52
N LEU A 614 10.66 -15.55 55.22
CA LEU A 614 10.02 -14.39 54.59
C LEU A 614 8.68 -14.06 55.26
N LEU A 615 7.88 -15.07 55.58
CA LEU A 615 6.55 -14.89 56.16
C LEU A 615 6.58 -14.23 57.55
N MET A 616 7.65 -14.41 58.32
CA MET A 616 7.81 -13.75 59.64
C MET A 616 7.85 -12.22 59.55
N PHE A 617 8.43 -11.71 58.46
CA PHE A 617 8.73 -10.28 58.32
C PHE A 617 7.67 -9.51 57.52
N LEU A 618 6.71 -10.20 56.89
CA LEU A 618 5.60 -9.60 56.14
C LEU A 618 4.43 -9.22 57.04
N ASN A 619 3.80 -8.07 56.83
CA ASN A 619 2.84 -7.51 57.80
C ASN A 619 1.44 -8.13 57.69
N HIS A 620 1.03 -8.50 56.48
CA HIS A 620 -0.32 -8.95 56.12
C HIS A 620 -0.35 -10.38 55.59
N MET A 621 0.74 -10.84 54.97
CA MET A 621 0.84 -12.18 54.41
C MET A 621 0.74 -13.27 55.49
N GLU A 622 -0.10 -14.28 55.23
CA GLU A 622 -0.35 -15.41 56.14
C GLU A 622 -0.04 -16.75 55.46
N LYS A 623 -0.07 -16.81 54.12
CA LYS A 623 0.16 -18.02 53.37
C LYS A 623 0.93 -17.77 52.08
N ILE A 624 1.97 -18.56 51.86
CA ILE A 624 2.70 -18.64 50.61
C ILE A 624 2.56 -20.07 50.09
N SER A 625 2.09 -20.23 48.86
CA SER A 625 1.99 -21.53 48.20
C SER A 625 2.75 -21.55 46.88
N ILE A 626 3.43 -22.66 46.61
CA ILE A 626 4.07 -22.97 45.35
C ILE A 626 3.29 -24.12 44.72
N CYS A 627 2.84 -23.91 43.49
CA CYS A 627 2.01 -24.86 42.77
C CYS A 627 2.53 -25.07 41.36
N GLU A 628 2.11 -26.18 40.76
CA GLU A 628 2.36 -26.51 39.37
C GLU A 628 1.06 -27.01 38.74
N ILE A 629 0.82 -26.61 37.49
CA ILE A 629 -0.25 -27.21 36.70
C ILE A 629 0.29 -28.46 36.01
N ASN A 630 -0.41 -29.58 36.17
CA ASN A 630 -0.08 -30.79 35.43
C ASN A 630 -0.29 -30.56 33.92
N LYS A 631 0.75 -30.80 33.12
CA LYS A 631 0.71 -30.55 31.67
C LYS A 631 -0.38 -31.33 30.93
N SER A 632 -0.68 -32.56 31.38
CA SER A 632 -1.61 -33.46 30.70
C SER A 632 -3.05 -33.34 31.21
N THR A 633 -3.24 -33.22 32.54
CA THR A 633 -4.58 -33.19 33.14
C THR A 633 -5.11 -31.77 33.33
N GLY A 634 -4.22 -30.77 33.36
CA GLY A 634 -4.58 -29.39 33.69
C GLY A 634 -4.93 -29.17 35.16
N GLU A 635 -4.74 -30.16 36.03
CA GLU A 635 -5.01 -30.03 37.45
C GLU A 635 -3.92 -29.25 38.18
N LEU A 636 -4.34 -28.44 39.17
CA LEU A 636 -3.44 -27.70 40.05
C LEU A 636 -2.89 -28.61 41.15
N LYS A 637 -1.57 -28.78 41.19
CA LYS A 637 -0.86 -29.52 42.22
C LYS A 637 -0.12 -28.55 43.14
N VAL A 638 -0.38 -28.62 44.45
CA VAL A 638 0.39 -27.89 45.45
C VAL A 638 1.70 -28.65 45.71
N LEU A 639 2.84 -28.00 45.46
CA LEU A 639 4.16 -28.58 45.67
C LEU A 639 4.70 -28.26 47.06
N TYR A 640 4.44 -27.03 47.53
CA TYR A 640 4.82 -26.56 48.85
C TYR A 640 3.84 -25.49 49.31
N SER A 641 3.57 -25.43 50.61
CA SER A 641 2.83 -24.33 51.21
C SER A 641 3.36 -24.08 52.61
N VAL A 642 3.45 -22.81 52.99
CA VAL A 642 3.77 -22.38 54.36
C VAL A 642 2.73 -21.40 54.86
N ILE A 643 2.30 -21.57 56.11
CA ILE A 643 1.24 -20.81 56.76
C ILE A 643 1.76 -20.25 58.08
N ALA A 644 1.55 -18.96 58.31
CA ALA A 644 1.79 -18.30 59.58
C ALA A 644 0.47 -18.12 60.33
N LYS A 645 0.35 -18.74 61.49
CA LYS A 645 -0.80 -18.61 62.39
C LYS A 645 -0.43 -17.66 63.53
N ILE A 646 -1.26 -16.63 63.69
CA ILE A 646 -1.17 -15.66 64.78
C ILE A 646 -2.55 -15.58 65.42
N THR A 647 -2.62 -15.56 66.75
CA THR A 647 -3.88 -15.38 67.47
C THR A 647 -4.52 -14.03 67.15
N GLU A 648 -5.85 -13.92 67.21
CA GLU A 648 -6.54 -12.65 66.94
C GLU A 648 -6.09 -11.52 67.87
N GLY A 649 -5.80 -11.84 69.14
CA GLY A 649 -5.27 -10.87 70.09
C GLY A 649 -3.90 -10.32 69.68
N ASP A 650 -3.01 -11.19 69.20
CA ASP A 650 -1.69 -10.79 68.73
C ASP A 650 -1.71 -10.10 67.36
N ARG A 651 -2.62 -10.50 66.47
CA ARG A 651 -2.92 -9.75 65.23
C ARG A 651 -3.31 -8.32 65.55
N LEU A 652 -4.18 -8.11 66.55
CA LEU A 652 -4.60 -6.77 66.95
C LEU A 652 -3.43 -5.95 67.50
N LYS A 653 -2.57 -6.53 68.34
CA LYS A 653 -1.33 -5.87 68.81
C LYS A 653 -0.44 -5.46 67.64
N ARG A 654 -0.22 -6.38 66.68
CA ARG A 654 0.58 -6.16 65.47
C ARG A 654 0.02 -5.02 64.63
N LYS A 655 -1.30 -5.01 64.42
CA LYS A 655 -2.03 -3.97 63.68
C LYS A 655 -1.96 -2.61 64.36
N GLN A 656 -2.14 -2.55 65.68
CA GLN A 656 -2.04 -1.30 66.46
C GLN A 656 -0.62 -0.72 66.42
N PHE A 657 0.39 -1.56 66.59
CA PHE A 657 1.79 -1.16 66.48
C PHE A 657 2.10 -0.62 65.07
N HIS A 658 1.70 -1.36 64.02
CA HIS A 658 1.90 -0.91 62.65
C HIS A 658 1.19 0.42 62.38
N ALA A 659 -0.07 0.58 62.80
CA ALA A 659 -0.82 1.83 62.63
C ALA A 659 -0.14 3.03 63.32
N SER A 660 0.42 2.83 64.52
CA SER A 660 1.17 3.85 65.25
C SER A 660 2.49 4.24 64.56
N VAL A 661 3.20 3.24 64.02
CA VAL A 661 4.40 3.47 63.19
C VAL A 661 4.01 4.31 61.98
N ILE A 662 2.99 3.90 61.21
CA ILE A 662 2.52 4.62 60.02
C ILE A 662 2.07 6.05 60.35
N ASP A 663 1.33 6.26 61.43
CA ASP A 663 0.93 7.60 61.89
C ASP A 663 2.16 8.50 62.11
N SER A 664 3.19 7.95 62.73
CA SER A 664 4.41 8.68 63.06
C SER A 664 5.25 9.00 61.82
N VAL A 665 5.31 8.10 60.82
CA VAL A 665 6.00 8.39 59.56
C VAL A 665 5.20 9.35 58.68
N THR A 666 3.88 9.17 58.57
CA THR A 666 3.01 10.02 57.74
C THR A 666 2.97 11.46 58.23
N LYS A 667 2.99 11.66 59.56
CA LYS A 667 3.08 12.99 60.18
C LYS A 667 4.50 13.56 60.23
N LYS A 668 5.50 12.86 59.67
CA LYS A 668 6.93 13.23 59.75
C LYS A 668 7.36 13.65 61.16
N LYS A 669 6.98 12.86 62.18
CA LYS A 669 7.31 13.22 63.57
C LYS A 669 8.83 13.25 63.74
N PRO A 670 9.41 14.30 64.35
CA PRO A 670 10.83 14.32 64.64
C PRO A 670 11.17 13.19 65.65
N LEU A 671 12.40 12.66 65.60
CA LEU A 671 12.82 11.49 66.41
C LEU A 671 12.37 11.52 67.89
N PRO A 672 12.45 12.64 68.64
CA PRO A 672 12.01 12.68 70.04
C PRO A 672 10.50 12.53 70.24
N ASN A 673 9.70 12.84 69.20
CA ASN A 673 8.24 12.78 69.24
C ASN A 673 7.70 11.43 68.75
N ILE A 674 8.60 10.49 68.38
CA ILE A 674 8.22 9.14 68.00
C ILE A 674 7.97 8.34 69.28
N PRO A 675 6.77 7.78 69.50
CA PRO A 675 6.47 7.04 70.71
C PRO A 675 7.31 5.77 70.80
N VAL A 676 7.87 5.52 71.98
CA VAL A 676 8.54 4.25 72.29
C VAL A 676 7.47 3.19 72.49
N GLN A 677 7.41 2.23 71.59
CA GLN A 677 6.43 1.15 71.64
C GLN A 677 7.14 -0.18 71.42
N GLN A 678 6.70 -1.19 72.15
CA GLN A 678 7.19 -2.55 72.00
C GLN A 678 5.99 -3.49 72.02
N ILE A 679 5.95 -4.40 71.06
CA ILE A 679 5.00 -5.50 71.04
C ILE A 679 5.77 -6.82 71.00
N THR A 680 5.23 -7.81 71.68
CA THR A 680 5.71 -9.19 71.63
C THR A 680 4.52 -10.09 71.36
N TYR A 681 4.65 -10.99 70.39
CA TYR A 681 3.62 -11.93 69.99
C TYR A 681 4.23 -13.26 69.56
N THR A 682 3.42 -14.31 69.59
CA THR A 682 3.80 -15.63 69.07
C THR A 682 3.24 -15.86 67.67
N MET A 683 4.01 -16.51 66.82
CA MET A 683 3.63 -16.90 65.47
C MET A 683 4.01 -18.36 65.25
N ASP A 684 3.04 -19.20 64.92
CA ASP A 684 3.30 -20.58 64.52
C ASP A 684 3.46 -20.63 63.00
N ILE A 685 4.55 -21.19 62.53
CA ILE A 685 4.83 -21.38 61.11
C ILE A 685 4.75 -22.87 60.84
N GLU A 686 3.79 -23.25 60.01
CA GLU A 686 3.54 -24.63 59.58
C GLU A 686 3.76 -24.72 58.07
N ASP A 687 4.61 -25.65 57.64
CA ASP A 687 4.77 -25.98 56.23
C ASP A 687 4.10 -27.32 55.85
N SER A 688 3.91 -27.53 54.55
CA SER A 688 3.31 -28.74 54.00
C SER A 688 4.20 -29.98 54.09
N GLU A 689 5.43 -29.84 54.57
CA GLU A 689 6.38 -30.94 54.78
C GLU A 689 6.33 -31.47 56.22
N GLY A 690 5.49 -30.86 57.07
CA GLY A 690 5.27 -31.26 58.45
C GLY A 690 6.17 -30.53 59.45
N ASN A 691 6.92 -29.52 59.02
CA ASN A 691 7.66 -28.68 59.95
C ASN A 691 6.70 -27.68 60.60
N LEU A 692 6.66 -27.69 61.93
CA LEU A 692 5.95 -26.72 62.75
C LEU A 692 6.95 -26.06 63.68
N THR A 693 7.05 -24.74 63.60
CA THR A 693 7.91 -23.95 64.49
C THR A 693 7.13 -22.81 65.10
N THR A 694 7.32 -22.55 66.40
CA THR A 694 6.73 -21.40 67.08
C THR A 694 7.80 -20.35 67.30
N TRP A 695 7.50 -19.13 66.88
CA TRP A 695 8.40 -17.99 66.95
C TRP A 695 7.86 -16.95 67.91
N LEU A 696 8.72 -16.46 68.81
CA LEU A 696 8.47 -15.29 69.62
C LEU A 696 9.02 -14.07 68.88
N VAL A 697 8.15 -13.21 68.38
CA VAL A 697 8.50 -12.01 67.62
C VAL A 697 8.33 -10.77 68.48
N CYS A 698 9.39 -9.99 68.62
CA CYS A 698 9.39 -8.72 69.33
C CYS A 698 9.68 -7.59 68.35
N ASN A 699 8.73 -6.67 68.19
CA ASN A 699 8.91 -5.47 67.39
C ASN A 699 8.93 -4.24 68.29
N ARG A 700 9.83 -3.30 67.98
CA ARG A 700 9.98 -2.05 68.72
C ARG A 700 10.09 -0.86 67.79
N SER A 701 9.53 0.26 68.21
CA SER A 701 9.73 1.58 67.60
C SER A 701 10.17 2.61 68.62
N GLY A 702 10.90 3.63 68.17
CA GLY A 702 11.38 4.75 68.99
C GLY A 702 12.62 4.41 69.83
N PHE A 703 13.29 5.46 70.30
CA PHE A 703 14.47 5.35 71.17
C PHE A 703 14.06 5.48 72.63
N ALA A 704 14.45 4.55 73.51
CA ALA A 704 14.17 4.68 74.96
C ALA A 704 14.85 5.89 75.57
N ASN A 705 16.06 6.20 75.10
CA ASN A 705 16.84 7.33 75.55
C ASN A 705 17.43 8.04 74.33
N MET A 706 17.08 9.31 74.16
CA MET A 706 17.52 10.10 73.02
C MET A 706 18.98 10.54 73.15
N GLU A 707 19.55 10.50 74.36
CA GLU A 707 20.95 10.84 74.62
C GLU A 707 21.92 9.80 74.05
N ASP A 708 21.48 8.55 73.90
CA ASP A 708 22.26 7.44 73.35
C ASP A 708 22.27 7.44 71.80
N VAL A 709 21.44 8.27 71.16
CA VAL A 709 21.36 8.37 69.70
C VAL A 709 22.49 9.26 69.20
N SER A 710 23.28 8.77 68.25
CA SER A 710 24.41 9.54 67.72
C SER A 710 23.94 10.87 67.10
N LYS A 711 24.72 11.94 67.32
CA LYS A 711 24.44 13.26 66.74
C LYS A 711 24.36 13.22 65.20
N SER A 712 25.08 12.29 64.56
CA SER A 712 25.02 12.06 63.12
C SER A 712 23.65 11.56 62.66
N VAL A 713 23.00 10.64 63.39
CA VAL A 713 21.66 10.12 63.06
C VAL A 713 20.60 11.21 63.26
N ILE A 714 20.72 11.99 64.33
CA ILE A 714 19.80 13.12 64.59
C ILE A 714 19.93 14.18 63.49
N SER A 715 21.16 14.54 63.11
CA SER A 715 21.45 15.47 62.02
C SER A 715 20.90 14.96 60.69
N ALA A 716 21.21 13.71 60.34
CA ALA A 716 20.80 13.12 59.07
C ALA A 716 19.27 13.02 58.95
N HIS A 717 18.57 12.67 60.03
CA HIS A 717 17.10 12.65 60.02
C HIS A 717 16.52 14.06 59.89
N LYS A 718 17.10 15.05 60.59
CA LYS A 718 16.65 16.45 60.53
C LYS A 718 16.86 17.08 59.14
N ASN A 719 17.93 16.71 58.46
CA ASN A 719 18.27 17.18 57.11
C ASN A 719 17.55 16.40 56.00
N GLU A 720 16.70 15.42 56.36
CA GLU A 720 16.09 14.46 55.42
C GLU A 720 17.13 13.63 54.62
N ASP A 721 18.39 13.57 55.09
CA ASP A 721 19.47 12.74 54.51
C ASP A 721 19.20 11.23 54.71
N ILE A 722 18.45 10.87 55.75
CA ILE A 722 17.97 9.50 56.01
C ILE A 722 16.45 9.49 56.22
N THR A 723 15.77 8.60 55.50
CA THR A 723 14.33 8.31 55.67
C THR A 723 14.06 7.30 56.79
N LEU A 724 15.10 6.91 57.53
CA LEU A 724 15.06 5.88 58.57
C LEU A 724 14.13 6.27 59.72
N PHE A 725 13.13 5.41 59.94
CA PHE A 725 12.29 5.41 61.12
C PHE A 725 12.88 4.42 62.14
N PRO A 726 13.04 4.76 63.43
CA PRO A 726 13.69 3.91 64.42
C PRO A 726 12.80 2.72 64.77
N ARG A 727 12.79 1.70 63.91
CA ARG A 727 12.05 0.45 64.04
C ARG A 727 13.01 -0.72 63.96
N GLY A 728 12.88 -1.66 64.88
CA GLY A 728 13.62 -2.90 64.91
C GLY A 728 12.71 -4.08 65.24
N GLY A 729 13.09 -5.26 64.79
CA GLY A 729 12.41 -6.51 65.11
C GLY A 729 13.42 -7.61 65.39
N VAL A 730 13.12 -8.47 66.35
CA VAL A 730 13.87 -9.70 66.63
C VAL A 730 12.87 -10.84 66.72
N ALA A 731 13.19 -11.96 66.09
CA ALA A 731 12.42 -13.20 66.18
C ALA A 731 13.33 -14.29 66.77
N ALA A 732 12.78 -15.08 67.68
CA ALA A 732 13.45 -16.25 68.24
C ALA A 732 12.54 -17.46 68.13
N CYS A 733 13.06 -18.56 67.59
CA CYS A 733 12.36 -19.84 67.57
C CYS A 733 12.33 -20.41 69.00
N ILE A 734 11.15 -20.70 69.52
CA ILE A 734 10.93 -21.14 70.91
C ILE A 734 10.42 -22.58 71.03
N SER A 735 9.93 -23.19 69.94
CA SER A 735 9.64 -24.63 69.86
C SER A 735 9.59 -25.12 68.43
#